data_AF-A0A955SWP0-F1
#
_entry.id   AF-A0A955SWP0-F1
#
_cell.length_a   1.000
_cell.length_b   1.000
_cell.length_c   1.000
_cell.angle_alpha   90.00
_cell.angle_beta   90.00
_cell.angle_gamma   90.00
#
_symmetry.space_group_name_H-M   'P 1'
#
loop_
_entity.id
_entity.type
_entity.pdbx_description
1 polymer ?
#
loop_
_entity_poly.entity_id
_entity_poly.type
_entity_poly.pdbx_seq_one_letter_code
_entity_poly.pdbx_strand_id
1 'polypeptide(L)'
;EFIELHNFGTNAVDLNGWRLEVGIDYIFEGTSVIEPGGFLILARSAAGFMTAFPAFNGNLIGEFDRNLGNGGDRIDLRDGAGQLIDTVSYLDEAPWPEEADGNGPSLELIHPRLDNSQPESWRSSLGSPTPGSENSVYQSNPRPIISEVKHTPLAPKPSESIRILARISDNEIVSNAHVYWRVAAPTETVKARFPPRTPNPTTQPAGFAEVPLFDDGAHGDGLPGDGLFGATLPPQPDKAVIEFTLTAADASGQFAQFPEGSPDRNALIQVDSAAHPENIPLFRIVMTPRDLETLRTRGVFNNELLNCTLIAQGGAFYQQGIRYRGSSSRVLGPRESFRIEIGENQTFAGLTELNFNGNGTLQQTLAWDLFAASEISNPFRQVFNLVLNNDFYPNYFQIESIDTPFLETNFGDDHGGNLYRGVEDASLEYLGPDPTPYRVPYEKKNNRAEDDYSDLIALTQTFSLESDAAFTEEIQSHIDVRQWLKYFAINSVLANSENGIQLNSGDDYFLYRREEDNRFVILPWDLDGTFGNIGELLFRQKLPAIVRLVQNPDFVRLYYLGIEQALDGPFYPDVVERLVDAYRGVFTNQELDGILFIETARRNFLLNQYPRDLTVEFPDGEIESVESCPRAVLSQDSIRLGGTSHAAYTVAVRVNGAT
;
A
#
# COMPACT_ATOMS: atom_id res chain seq x y z
N GLU A 1 -12.29 -24.64 6.93
CA GLU A 1 -10.81 -24.59 6.90
C GLU A 1 -10.24 -25.89 7.42
N PHE A 2 -9.15 -26.34 6.79
CA PHE A 2 -8.37 -27.49 7.23
C PHE A 2 -6.92 -27.32 6.77
N ILE A 3 -6.00 -27.99 7.46
CA ILE A 3 -4.62 -28.23 7.04
C ILE A 3 -4.47 -29.71 6.77
N GLU A 4 -3.74 -30.04 5.70
CA GLU A 4 -3.32 -31.40 5.40
C GLU A 4 -1.81 -31.54 5.56
N LEU A 5 -1.40 -32.59 6.27
CA LEU A 5 -0.01 -33.03 6.35
C LEU A 5 0.16 -34.28 5.49
N HIS A 6 1.13 -34.28 4.59
CA HIS A 6 1.47 -35.42 3.73
C HIS A 6 2.86 -35.94 4.05
N ASN A 7 2.96 -37.22 4.41
CA ASN A 7 4.24 -37.90 4.57
C ASN A 7 4.71 -38.49 3.24
N PHE A 8 5.40 -37.71 2.42
CA PHE A 8 5.99 -38.19 1.16
C PHE A 8 7.25 -39.05 1.34
N GLY A 9 7.65 -39.33 2.59
CA GLY A 9 8.80 -40.15 2.94
C GLY A 9 8.52 -41.66 2.88
N THR A 10 9.55 -42.45 3.18
CA THR A 10 9.49 -43.92 3.15
C THR A 10 9.25 -44.57 4.52
N ASN A 11 9.25 -43.78 5.59
CA ASN A 11 9.06 -44.24 6.97
C ASN A 11 7.81 -43.60 7.57
N ALA A 12 7.12 -44.33 8.44
CA ALA A 12 6.02 -43.76 9.22
C ALA A 12 6.55 -42.64 10.15
N VAL A 13 5.78 -41.57 10.29
CA VAL A 13 6.10 -40.42 11.14
C VAL A 13 5.08 -40.38 12.28
N ASP A 14 5.57 -40.50 13.52
CA ASP A 14 4.77 -40.28 14.72
C ASP A 14 4.84 -38.80 15.12
N LEU A 15 3.69 -38.13 15.05
CA LEU A 15 3.57 -36.72 15.37
C LEU A 15 3.36 -36.47 16.87
N ASN A 16 3.34 -37.48 17.74
CA ASN A 16 3.12 -37.24 19.16
C ASN A 16 4.13 -36.22 19.73
N GLY A 17 3.59 -35.11 20.27
CA GLY A 17 4.36 -33.98 20.81
C GLY A 17 4.81 -32.93 19.77
N TRP A 18 4.58 -33.17 18.47
CA TRP A 18 4.79 -32.18 17.41
C TRP A 18 3.78 -31.05 17.52
N ARG A 19 4.07 -29.93 16.87
CA ARG A 19 3.27 -28.71 16.98
C ARG A 19 3.11 -28.02 15.64
N LEU A 20 1.93 -27.47 15.41
CA LEU A 20 1.73 -26.39 14.45
C LEU A 20 1.69 -25.08 15.25
N GLU A 21 2.63 -24.19 14.95
CA GLU A 21 2.80 -22.90 15.61
C GLU A 21 2.93 -21.80 14.54
N VAL A 22 2.61 -20.55 14.89
CA VAL A 22 2.44 -19.45 13.91
C VAL A 22 1.26 -19.78 12.98
N GLY A 23 0.37 -18.82 12.71
CA GLY A 23 -0.87 -19.08 11.96
C GLY A 23 -1.93 -19.99 12.63
N ILE A 24 -1.53 -20.96 13.45
CA ILE A 24 -2.34 -21.79 14.35
C ILE A 24 -1.51 -22.10 15.62
N ASP A 25 -2.16 -22.51 16.71
CA ASP A 25 -1.51 -23.13 17.87
C ASP A 25 -2.17 -24.50 18.12
N TYR A 26 -1.46 -25.58 17.80
CA TYR A 26 -1.98 -26.94 17.95
C TYR A 26 -0.85 -27.91 18.31
N ILE A 27 -1.09 -28.76 19.31
CA ILE A 27 -0.17 -29.82 19.73
C ILE A 27 -0.78 -31.17 19.38
N PHE A 28 -0.03 -32.00 18.66
CA PHE A 28 -0.44 -33.37 18.36
C PHE A 28 -0.26 -34.25 19.60
N GLU A 29 -1.37 -34.72 20.17
CA GLU A 29 -1.37 -35.62 21.33
C GLU A 29 -1.83 -37.05 20.96
N GLY A 30 -1.24 -38.05 21.61
CA GLY A 30 -1.61 -39.46 21.40
C GLY A 30 -0.97 -40.08 20.15
N THR A 31 -1.51 -41.20 19.65
CA THR A 31 -0.97 -41.90 18.48
C THR A 31 -1.42 -41.23 17.19
N SER A 32 -0.73 -40.15 16.78
CA SER A 32 -0.94 -39.46 15.51
C SER A 32 0.14 -39.87 14.51
N VAL A 33 -0.01 -41.05 13.90
CA VAL A 33 0.98 -41.58 12.95
C VAL A 33 0.52 -41.32 11.51
N ILE A 34 1.41 -40.77 10.69
CA ILE A 34 1.25 -40.70 9.24
C ILE A 34 2.12 -41.79 8.61
N GLU A 35 1.48 -42.82 8.04
CA GLU A 35 2.16 -43.88 7.30
C GLU A 35 2.91 -43.33 6.06
N PRO A 36 3.88 -44.06 5.49
CA PRO A 36 4.54 -43.66 4.25
C PRO A 36 3.52 -43.41 3.12
N GLY A 37 3.58 -42.23 2.48
CA GLY A 37 2.62 -41.77 1.48
C GLY A 37 1.23 -41.44 2.03
N GLY A 38 1.07 -41.41 3.35
CA GLY A 38 -0.20 -41.14 4.03
C GLY A 38 -0.45 -39.66 4.27
N PHE A 39 -1.71 -39.35 4.58
CA PHE A 39 -2.20 -38.00 4.85
C PHE A 39 -2.85 -37.91 6.23
N LEU A 40 -2.80 -36.72 6.82
CA LEU A 40 -3.52 -36.38 8.04
C LEU A 40 -4.17 -35.01 7.88
N ILE A 41 -5.45 -34.93 8.23
CA ILE A 41 -6.23 -33.70 8.20
C ILE A 41 -6.39 -33.16 9.61
N LEU A 42 -6.05 -31.88 9.79
CA LEU A 42 -6.41 -31.08 10.95
C LEU A 42 -7.44 -30.04 10.51
N ALA A 43 -8.70 -30.18 10.95
CA ALA A 43 -9.78 -29.28 10.55
C ALA A 43 -10.17 -28.33 11.69
N ARG A 44 -10.60 -27.10 11.39
CA ARG A 44 -11.13 -26.18 12.43
C ARG A 44 -12.38 -26.74 13.11
N SER A 45 -13.22 -27.42 12.33
CA SER A 45 -14.39 -28.15 12.82
C SER A 45 -14.47 -29.49 12.11
N ALA A 46 -14.31 -30.59 12.85
CA ALA A 46 -14.41 -31.93 12.32
C ALA A 46 -15.83 -32.21 11.79
N ALA A 47 -16.86 -31.70 12.47
CA ALA A 47 -18.24 -31.82 12.01
C ALA A 47 -18.49 -31.01 10.72
N GLY A 48 -17.98 -29.78 10.64
CA GLY A 48 -18.05 -28.95 9.44
C GLY A 48 -17.31 -29.58 8.27
N PHE A 49 -16.11 -30.10 8.52
CA PHE A 49 -15.31 -30.82 7.53
C PHE A 49 -16.04 -32.06 6.99
N MET A 50 -16.60 -32.90 7.86
CA MET A 50 -17.37 -34.09 7.43
C MET A 50 -18.66 -33.73 6.70
N THR A 51 -19.21 -32.54 6.93
CA THR A 51 -20.36 -32.03 6.15
C THR A 51 -19.93 -31.65 4.73
N ALA A 52 -18.76 -31.01 4.58
CA ALA A 52 -18.20 -30.66 3.28
C ALA A 52 -17.67 -31.88 2.51
N PHE A 53 -17.07 -32.85 3.21
CA PHE A 53 -16.45 -34.06 2.66
C PHE A 53 -17.08 -35.34 3.27
N PRO A 54 -18.36 -35.64 2.99
CA PRO A 54 -19.08 -36.75 3.63
C PRO A 54 -18.55 -38.15 3.26
N ALA A 55 -17.75 -38.25 2.19
CA ALA A 55 -17.11 -39.49 1.77
C ALA A 55 -15.72 -39.70 2.39
N PHE A 56 -15.19 -38.71 3.13
CA PHE A 56 -13.87 -38.82 3.74
C PHE A 56 -13.84 -39.94 4.79
N ASN A 57 -12.84 -40.81 4.70
CA ASN A 57 -12.64 -41.94 5.62
C ASN A 57 -11.17 -42.06 6.08
N GLY A 58 -10.39 -41.00 5.91
CA GLY A 58 -8.98 -40.92 6.27
C GLY A 58 -8.74 -40.49 7.72
N ASN A 59 -7.51 -40.08 8.00
CA ASN A 59 -7.10 -39.64 9.33
C ASN A 59 -7.47 -38.16 9.55
N LEU A 60 -8.55 -37.92 10.29
CA LEU A 60 -8.99 -36.59 10.72
C LEU A 60 -8.75 -36.45 12.23
N ILE A 61 -7.91 -35.51 12.61
CA ILE A 61 -7.52 -35.30 14.01
C ILE A 61 -7.76 -33.84 14.42
N GLY A 62 -8.32 -33.67 15.62
CA GLY A 62 -8.32 -32.39 16.32
C GLY A 62 -9.26 -31.34 15.75
N GLU A 63 -9.34 -30.25 16.50
CA GLU A 63 -9.91 -28.97 16.09
C GLU A 63 -8.94 -27.87 16.54
N PHE A 64 -8.65 -26.90 15.67
CA PHE A 64 -7.86 -25.72 16.02
C PHE A 64 -8.77 -24.51 16.24
N ASP A 65 -8.43 -23.67 17.23
CA ASP A 65 -9.37 -22.69 17.79
C ASP A 65 -9.52 -21.39 16.98
N ARG A 66 -8.56 -21.05 16.11
CA ARG A 66 -8.57 -19.81 15.32
C ARG A 66 -8.83 -20.03 13.83
N ASN A 67 -9.23 -18.99 13.11
CA ASN A 67 -9.34 -19.08 11.66
C ASN A 67 -7.93 -19.00 11.09
N LEU A 68 -7.72 -19.67 9.96
CA LEU A 68 -6.62 -19.32 9.07
C LEU A 68 -6.83 -17.88 8.56
N GLY A 69 -5.77 -17.08 8.49
CA GLY A 69 -5.87 -15.71 7.99
C GLY A 69 -6.38 -15.68 6.54
N ASN A 70 -7.44 -14.91 6.28
CA ASN A 70 -8.02 -14.76 4.93
C ASN A 70 -7.01 -14.08 3.99
N GLY A 71 -6.37 -12.99 4.43
CA GLY A 71 -5.29 -12.30 3.69
C GLY A 71 -3.94 -13.04 3.67
N GLY A 72 -3.89 -14.27 4.17
CA GLY A 72 -2.66 -15.04 4.34
C GLY A 72 -2.27 -15.31 5.79
N ASP A 73 -1.41 -16.31 5.96
CA ASP A 73 -0.86 -16.70 7.26
C ASP A 73 0.48 -17.43 7.06
N ARG A 74 1.25 -17.59 8.14
CA ARG A 74 2.43 -18.46 8.16
C ARG A 74 2.22 -19.60 9.13
N ILE A 75 2.49 -20.82 8.72
CA ILE A 75 2.35 -22.03 9.52
C ILE A 75 3.70 -22.72 9.63
N ASP A 76 4.17 -22.96 10.86
CA ASP A 76 5.38 -23.73 11.15
C ASP A 76 5.01 -25.10 11.73
N LEU A 77 5.53 -26.17 11.13
CA LEU A 77 5.47 -27.52 11.69
C LEU A 77 6.77 -27.82 12.45
N ARG A 78 6.67 -28.08 13.74
CA ARG A 78 7.81 -28.43 14.60
C ARG A 78 7.67 -29.82 15.18
N ASP A 79 8.79 -30.52 15.29
CA ASP A 79 8.82 -31.82 15.96
C ASP A 79 8.71 -31.69 17.50
N GLY A 80 8.63 -32.83 18.19
CA GLY A 80 8.57 -32.87 19.65
C GLY A 80 9.81 -32.34 20.37
N ALA A 81 10.91 -32.08 19.65
CA ALA A 81 12.12 -31.43 20.17
C ALA A 81 12.14 -29.91 19.88
N GLY A 82 11.16 -29.39 19.13
CA GLY A 82 11.05 -28.00 18.70
C GLY A 82 11.81 -27.67 17.41
N GLN A 83 12.37 -28.67 16.72
CA GLN A 83 13.02 -28.47 15.43
C GLN A 83 11.97 -28.13 14.37
N LEU A 84 12.22 -27.09 13.57
CA LEU A 84 11.39 -26.77 12.40
C LEU A 84 11.55 -27.88 11.36
N ILE A 85 10.45 -28.54 11.04
CA ILE A 85 10.40 -29.61 10.03
C ILE A 85 9.93 -29.04 8.69
N ASP A 86 8.91 -28.19 8.71
CA ASP A 86 8.37 -27.55 7.52
C ASP A 86 7.76 -26.18 7.85
N THR A 87 7.69 -25.29 6.88
CA THR A 87 7.03 -23.99 7.00
C THR A 87 6.38 -23.60 5.68
N VAL A 88 5.17 -23.06 5.76
CA VAL A 88 4.49 -22.45 4.62
C VAL A 88 3.97 -21.08 5.04
N SER A 89 4.26 -20.07 4.23
CA SER A 89 3.56 -18.79 4.26
C SER A 89 2.72 -18.71 2.99
N TYR A 90 1.46 -18.29 3.08
CA TYR A 90 0.60 -18.11 1.91
C TYR A 90 -0.11 -16.76 1.99
N LEU A 91 -0.58 -16.27 0.84
CA LEU A 91 -1.47 -15.12 0.68
C LEU A 91 -2.69 -15.53 -0.16
N ASP A 92 -3.72 -14.70 -0.19
CA ASP A 92 -4.91 -14.84 -1.04
C ASP A 92 -4.87 -13.96 -2.30
N GLU A 93 -3.77 -13.25 -2.52
CA GLU A 93 -3.55 -12.42 -3.69
C GLU A 93 -2.35 -12.89 -4.53
N ALA A 94 -2.35 -12.54 -5.81
CA ALA A 94 -1.20 -12.78 -6.69
C ALA A 94 0.11 -12.33 -6.01
N PRO A 95 1.10 -13.21 -5.89
CA PRO A 95 1.36 -14.39 -6.74
C PRO A 95 0.71 -15.70 -6.33
N TRP A 96 0.08 -15.73 -5.17
CA TRP A 96 -0.59 -16.91 -4.68
C TRP A 96 -1.92 -17.10 -5.43
N PRO A 97 -2.39 -18.34 -5.58
CA PRO A 97 -3.68 -18.61 -6.20
C PRO A 97 -4.84 -17.96 -5.43
N GLU A 98 -5.47 -16.96 -6.04
CA GLU A 98 -6.55 -16.16 -5.42
C GLU A 98 -7.85 -16.97 -5.25
N GLU A 99 -8.07 -18.02 -6.05
CA GLU A 99 -9.34 -18.75 -6.04
C GLU A 99 -9.55 -19.64 -4.81
N ALA A 100 -8.49 -19.83 -4.01
CA ALA A 100 -8.58 -20.52 -2.72
C ALA A 100 -9.26 -19.66 -1.63
N ASP A 101 -9.48 -18.37 -1.87
CA ASP A 101 -10.19 -17.49 -0.96
C ASP A 101 -11.73 -17.59 -1.14
N GLY A 102 -12.39 -18.12 -0.10
CA GLY A 102 -13.83 -18.04 0.11
C GLY A 102 -14.76 -18.81 -0.85
N ASN A 103 -14.27 -19.27 -2.01
CA ASN A 103 -15.12 -19.81 -3.09
C ASN A 103 -15.15 -21.35 -3.20
N GLY A 104 -14.47 -22.06 -2.31
CA GLY A 104 -14.54 -23.53 -2.19
C GLY A 104 -13.31 -24.36 -2.59
N PRO A 105 -12.42 -23.91 -3.51
CA PRO A 105 -11.12 -24.55 -3.75
C PRO A 105 -10.18 -24.52 -2.54
N SER A 106 -9.21 -25.44 -2.49
CA SER A 106 -8.09 -25.42 -1.55
C SER A 106 -6.78 -25.07 -2.26
N LEU A 107 -5.82 -24.53 -1.51
CA LEU A 107 -4.45 -24.33 -1.98
C LEU A 107 -3.69 -25.68 -1.95
N GLU A 108 -3.33 -26.21 -3.11
CA GLU A 108 -2.70 -27.53 -3.28
C GLU A 108 -1.27 -27.41 -3.84
N LEU A 109 -0.32 -28.10 -3.22
CA LEU A 109 1.07 -28.18 -3.71
C LEU A 109 1.13 -29.10 -4.93
N ILE A 110 1.76 -28.65 -6.03
CA ILE A 110 1.83 -29.38 -7.30
C ILE A 110 2.62 -30.68 -7.16
N HIS A 111 3.70 -30.69 -6.37
CA HIS A 111 4.49 -31.88 -6.13
C HIS A 111 5.20 -31.81 -4.75
N PRO A 112 5.22 -32.87 -3.94
CA PRO A 112 5.74 -32.85 -2.56
C PRO A 112 7.23 -32.49 -2.39
N ARG A 113 7.99 -32.42 -3.48
CA ARG A 113 9.43 -32.07 -3.47
C ARG A 113 9.72 -30.65 -3.93
N LEU A 114 8.71 -29.92 -4.40
CA LEU A 114 8.91 -28.52 -4.74
C LEU A 114 9.09 -27.69 -3.47
N ASP A 115 9.80 -26.58 -3.61
CA ASP A 115 9.94 -25.60 -2.54
C ASP A 115 8.57 -24.95 -2.26
N ASN A 116 7.95 -25.37 -1.16
CA ASN A 116 6.63 -24.95 -0.75
C ASN A 116 6.58 -23.50 -0.24
N SER A 117 7.72 -22.81 -0.15
CA SER A 117 7.75 -21.36 0.08
C SER A 117 7.48 -20.53 -1.18
N GLN A 118 7.54 -21.15 -2.37
CA GLN A 118 7.35 -20.46 -3.65
C GLN A 118 5.90 -20.56 -4.11
N PRO A 119 5.21 -19.44 -4.42
CA PRO A 119 3.84 -19.45 -4.94
C PRO A 119 3.69 -20.32 -6.20
N GLU A 120 4.71 -20.38 -7.05
CA GLU A 120 4.71 -21.18 -8.29
C GLU A 120 4.55 -22.68 -8.03
N SER A 121 4.90 -23.16 -6.83
CA SER A 121 4.73 -24.54 -6.39
C SER A 121 3.28 -24.90 -6.07
N TRP A 122 2.38 -23.92 -5.94
CA TRP A 122 1.00 -24.10 -5.48
C TRP A 122 -0.02 -23.74 -6.55
N ARG A 123 -1.19 -24.39 -6.52
CA ARG A 123 -2.35 -24.08 -7.36
C ARG A 123 -3.64 -24.27 -6.58
N SER A 124 -4.68 -23.56 -6.99
CA SER A 124 -6.06 -23.85 -6.55
C SER A 124 -6.48 -25.24 -7.02
N SER A 125 -7.13 -26.01 -6.15
CA SER A 125 -7.65 -27.34 -6.48
C SER A 125 -8.58 -27.30 -7.71
N LEU A 126 -8.43 -28.29 -8.60
CA LEU A 126 -9.30 -28.44 -9.76
C LEU A 126 -10.66 -29.01 -9.34
N GLY A 127 -11.63 -28.13 -9.12
CA GLY A 127 -12.96 -28.52 -8.66
C GLY A 127 -13.03 -28.59 -7.14
N SER A 128 -13.40 -29.75 -6.59
CA SER A 128 -13.44 -29.94 -5.13
C SER A 128 -12.05 -30.25 -4.58
N PRO A 129 -11.70 -29.74 -3.38
CA PRO A 129 -10.48 -30.12 -2.66
C PRO A 129 -10.33 -31.63 -2.52
N THR A 130 -9.09 -32.11 -2.39
CA THR A 130 -8.75 -33.55 -2.37
C THR A 130 -8.22 -34.08 -1.03
N PRO A 131 -8.82 -33.74 0.13
CA PRO A 131 -8.24 -34.11 1.42
C PRO A 131 -8.15 -35.64 1.59
N GLY A 132 -6.99 -36.09 2.04
CA GLY A 132 -6.65 -37.50 2.25
C GLY A 132 -6.29 -38.24 0.96
N SER A 133 -6.04 -37.55 -0.14
CA SER A 133 -5.76 -38.11 -1.46
C SER A 133 -4.69 -37.29 -2.20
N GLU A 134 -4.23 -37.79 -3.35
CA GLU A 134 -3.30 -37.03 -4.20
C GLU A 134 -3.97 -35.75 -4.70
N ASN A 135 -3.23 -34.63 -4.60
CA ASN A 135 -3.68 -33.31 -5.05
C ASN A 135 -4.18 -33.34 -6.49
N SER A 136 -5.29 -32.67 -6.75
CA SER A 136 -5.89 -32.58 -8.09
C SER A 136 -4.98 -31.91 -9.12
N VAL A 137 -4.04 -31.08 -8.64
CA VAL A 137 -3.04 -30.36 -9.43
C VAL A 137 -1.71 -31.11 -9.54
N TYR A 138 -1.64 -32.35 -9.01
CA TYR A 138 -0.40 -33.12 -8.98
C TYR A 138 0.20 -33.31 -10.36
N GLN A 139 1.50 -33.07 -10.46
CA GLN A 139 2.28 -33.38 -11.66
C GLN A 139 3.44 -34.28 -11.26
N SER A 140 3.60 -35.40 -11.95
CA SER A 140 4.70 -36.35 -11.67
C SER A 140 6.08 -35.76 -11.97
N ASN A 141 6.14 -34.79 -12.88
CA ASN A 141 7.35 -34.05 -13.21
C ASN A 141 7.00 -32.59 -13.58
N PRO A 142 6.79 -31.71 -12.59
CA PRO A 142 6.62 -30.27 -12.82
C PRO A 142 7.90 -29.67 -13.44
N ARG A 143 7.78 -28.45 -13.97
CA ARG A 143 8.97 -27.69 -14.41
C ARG A 143 9.82 -27.22 -13.21
N PRO A 144 11.12 -26.99 -13.41
CA PRO A 144 11.95 -26.34 -12.40
C PRO A 144 11.38 -24.97 -11.97
N ILE A 145 11.73 -24.54 -10.77
CA ILE A 145 11.39 -23.20 -10.26
C ILE A 145 12.69 -22.44 -10.08
N ILE A 146 12.78 -21.26 -10.72
CA ILE A 146 13.91 -20.34 -10.58
C ILE A 146 13.44 -19.19 -9.68
N SER A 147 13.99 -19.11 -8.47
CA SER A 147 13.63 -18.11 -7.47
C SER A 147 14.88 -17.43 -6.87
N GLU A 148 14.67 -16.45 -5.99
CA GLU A 148 15.74 -15.72 -5.29
C GLU A 148 16.86 -15.17 -6.20
N VAL A 149 16.50 -14.82 -7.44
CA VAL A 149 17.47 -14.32 -8.42
C VAL A 149 18.05 -13.00 -7.90
N LYS A 150 19.38 -12.89 -7.85
CA LYS A 150 20.08 -11.68 -7.42
C LYS A 150 21.38 -11.50 -8.17
N HIS A 151 21.84 -10.24 -8.25
CA HIS A 151 23.16 -9.92 -8.75
C HIS A 151 23.97 -9.16 -7.71
N THR A 152 25.30 -9.27 -7.79
CA THR A 152 26.22 -8.54 -6.91
C THR A 152 27.49 -8.18 -7.68
N PRO A 153 28.00 -6.94 -7.58
CA PRO A 153 27.45 -5.78 -6.85
C PRO A 153 26.11 -5.28 -7.44
N LEU A 154 25.30 -4.55 -6.67
CA LEU A 154 24.03 -3.96 -7.17
C LEU A 154 24.26 -2.80 -8.16
N ALA A 155 25.40 -2.12 -8.04
CA ALA A 155 25.86 -1.09 -8.97
C ALA A 155 27.35 -1.34 -9.27
N PRO A 156 27.67 -2.32 -10.13
CA PRO A 156 29.04 -2.71 -10.41
C PRO A 156 29.87 -1.55 -10.97
N LYS A 157 31.14 -1.46 -10.56
CA LYS A 157 32.14 -0.58 -11.15
C LYS A 157 32.74 -1.23 -12.41
N PRO A 158 33.30 -0.45 -13.36
CA PRO A 158 33.79 -0.98 -14.62
C PRO A 158 34.89 -2.05 -14.53
N SER A 159 35.58 -2.14 -13.40
CA SER A 159 36.61 -3.15 -13.13
C SER A 159 36.08 -4.40 -12.44
N GLU A 160 34.82 -4.41 -11.99
CA GLU A 160 34.25 -5.47 -11.18
C GLU A 160 33.54 -6.53 -12.04
N SER A 161 33.79 -7.80 -11.73
CA SER A 161 32.96 -8.89 -12.25
C SER A 161 31.58 -8.85 -11.60
N ILE A 162 30.57 -9.33 -12.31
CA ILE A 162 29.18 -9.35 -11.82
C ILE A 162 28.81 -10.81 -11.54
N ARG A 163 28.41 -11.09 -10.31
CA ARG A 163 27.92 -12.42 -9.92
C ARG A 163 26.41 -12.46 -10.05
N ILE A 164 25.89 -13.52 -10.65
CA ILE A 164 24.47 -13.84 -10.71
C ILE A 164 24.25 -15.09 -9.86
N LEU A 165 23.25 -15.03 -8.98
CA LEU A 165 22.83 -16.15 -8.14
C LEU A 165 21.33 -16.39 -8.31
N ALA A 166 20.91 -17.65 -8.26
CA ALA A 166 19.51 -18.04 -8.27
C ALA A 166 19.31 -19.37 -7.54
N ARG A 167 18.23 -19.50 -6.79
CA ARG A 167 17.80 -20.80 -6.26
C ARG A 167 17.04 -21.52 -7.35
N ILE A 168 17.40 -22.78 -7.62
CA ILE A 168 16.72 -23.61 -8.60
C ILE A 168 16.26 -24.88 -7.89
N SER A 169 14.95 -25.03 -7.74
CA SER A 169 14.33 -26.21 -7.15
C SER A 169 13.59 -27.02 -8.21
N ASP A 170 13.69 -28.34 -8.09
CA ASP A 170 13.08 -29.30 -9.00
C ASP A 170 12.90 -30.65 -8.29
N ASN A 171 11.96 -31.48 -8.74
CA ASN A 171 11.77 -32.83 -8.20
C ASN A 171 12.80 -33.85 -8.74
N GLU A 172 13.47 -33.53 -9.85
CA GLU A 172 14.57 -34.26 -10.46
C GLU A 172 15.90 -33.47 -10.36
N ILE A 173 16.97 -34.05 -10.91
CA ILE A 173 18.25 -33.37 -11.00
C ILE A 173 18.19 -32.32 -12.11
N VAL A 174 18.48 -31.06 -11.76
CA VAL A 174 18.70 -29.99 -12.73
C VAL A 174 19.92 -30.36 -13.58
N SER A 175 19.68 -30.68 -14.85
CA SER A 175 20.71 -31.18 -15.78
C SER A 175 21.41 -30.06 -16.53
N ASN A 176 20.74 -28.90 -16.65
CA ASN A 176 21.18 -27.79 -17.45
C ASN A 176 20.67 -26.46 -16.88
N ALA A 177 21.57 -25.54 -16.52
CA ALA A 177 21.21 -24.19 -16.08
C ALA A 177 22.19 -23.16 -16.64
N HIS A 178 21.67 -22.05 -17.18
CA HIS A 178 22.47 -21.01 -17.85
C HIS A 178 21.99 -19.60 -17.56
N VAL A 179 22.92 -18.65 -17.57
CA VAL A 179 22.66 -17.22 -17.77
C VAL A 179 22.92 -16.87 -19.22
N TYR A 180 21.94 -16.26 -19.87
CA TYR A 180 22.10 -15.57 -21.14
C TYR A 180 22.15 -14.08 -20.88
N TRP A 181 23.17 -13.38 -21.40
CA TRP A 181 23.31 -11.94 -21.19
C TRP A 181 23.86 -11.20 -22.41
N ARG A 182 23.62 -9.88 -22.48
CA ARG A 182 24.28 -8.96 -23.42
C ARG A 182 24.26 -7.53 -22.88
N VAL A 183 25.05 -6.66 -23.51
CA VAL A 183 24.94 -5.21 -23.31
C VAL A 183 23.80 -4.66 -24.19
N ALA A 184 22.81 -4.02 -23.58
CA ALA A 184 21.63 -3.51 -24.27
C ALA A 184 21.99 -2.36 -25.23
N ALA A 185 21.44 -2.42 -26.46
CA ALA A 185 21.69 -1.43 -27.50
C ALA A 185 20.46 -0.53 -27.76
N PRO A 186 20.64 0.71 -28.25
CA PRO A 186 19.54 1.66 -28.46
C PRO A 186 18.56 1.28 -29.58
N THR A 187 18.98 0.48 -30.55
CA THR A 187 18.26 0.27 -31.83
C THR A 187 17.68 -1.13 -31.99
N GLU A 188 17.53 -1.89 -30.92
CA GLU A 188 17.03 -3.26 -31.05
C GLU A 188 15.56 -3.28 -31.50
N THR A 189 15.30 -4.03 -32.57
CA THR A 189 13.99 -4.22 -33.21
C THR A 189 13.15 -5.31 -32.56
N VAL A 190 13.30 -5.55 -31.24
CA VAL A 190 12.38 -6.41 -30.51
C VAL A 190 11.02 -5.70 -30.50
N LYS A 191 9.98 -6.34 -31.06
CA LYS A 191 8.69 -5.67 -31.27
C LYS A 191 8.15 -5.19 -29.92
N ALA A 192 7.90 -3.89 -29.80
CA ALA A 192 7.15 -3.32 -28.69
C ALA A 192 5.80 -4.03 -28.60
N ARG A 193 5.64 -4.86 -27.59
CA ARG A 193 4.40 -5.29 -26.97
C ARG A 193 4.81 -5.88 -25.63
N PHE A 194 4.09 -5.56 -24.58
CA PHE A 194 3.77 -6.54 -23.55
C PHE A 194 2.70 -7.47 -24.16
N PRO A 195 3.01 -8.62 -24.79
CA PRO A 195 1.97 -9.54 -25.24
C PRO A 195 1.72 -10.61 -24.16
N PRO A 196 0.68 -11.45 -24.30
CA PRO A 196 0.42 -12.53 -23.35
C PRO A 196 1.60 -13.51 -23.26
N ARG A 197 1.77 -14.12 -22.07
CA ARG A 197 2.59 -15.31 -21.79
C ARG A 197 2.45 -16.33 -22.93
N THR A 198 3.38 -16.33 -23.89
CA THR A 198 3.68 -17.54 -24.66
C THR A 198 5.14 -17.87 -24.39
N PRO A 199 5.41 -18.88 -23.54
CA PRO A 199 6.74 -19.44 -23.45
C PRO A 199 7.16 -19.83 -24.87
N ASN A 200 8.30 -19.35 -25.33
CA ASN A 200 8.98 -19.97 -26.46
C ASN A 200 10.09 -20.84 -25.86
N PRO A 201 9.77 -22.08 -25.43
CA PRO A 201 10.76 -22.92 -24.79
C PRO A 201 11.76 -23.36 -25.86
N THR A 202 13.04 -23.44 -25.48
CA THR A 202 14.14 -24.19 -26.14
C THR A 202 15.14 -23.49 -27.07
N THR A 203 15.11 -22.17 -27.33
CA THR A 203 16.20 -21.54 -28.12
C THR A 203 16.85 -20.37 -27.42
N GLN A 204 18.19 -20.41 -27.31
CA GLN A 204 19.07 -19.29 -26.93
C GLN A 204 18.53 -17.98 -27.52
N PRO A 205 18.31 -16.92 -26.71
CA PRO A 205 17.95 -15.63 -27.24
C PRO A 205 19.05 -15.15 -28.21
N ALA A 206 18.69 -14.90 -29.47
CA ALA A 206 19.67 -14.54 -30.48
C ALA A 206 20.46 -13.29 -30.07
N GLY A 207 21.79 -13.36 -30.12
CA GLY A 207 22.67 -12.24 -29.75
C GLY A 207 23.10 -12.18 -28.27
N PHE A 208 22.70 -13.15 -27.45
CA PHE A 208 23.13 -13.25 -26.06
C PHE A 208 24.33 -14.17 -25.91
N ALA A 209 25.30 -13.76 -25.10
CA ALA A 209 26.36 -14.63 -24.60
C ALA A 209 25.79 -15.60 -23.56
N GLU A 210 26.35 -16.81 -23.51
CA GLU A 210 25.90 -17.90 -22.64
C GLU A 210 26.97 -18.20 -21.58
N VAL A 211 26.55 -18.32 -20.32
CA VAL A 211 27.41 -18.68 -19.19
C VAL A 211 26.68 -19.74 -18.35
N PRO A 212 27.27 -20.91 -18.08
CA PRO A 212 26.66 -21.92 -17.23
C PRO A 212 26.50 -21.43 -15.78
N LEU A 213 25.41 -21.87 -15.15
CA LEU A 213 25.14 -21.76 -13.72
C LEU A 213 25.63 -23.04 -13.04
N PHE A 214 26.35 -22.91 -11.93
CA PHE A 214 26.89 -24.04 -11.17
C PHE A 214 26.35 -24.06 -9.74
N ASP A 215 26.08 -25.26 -9.24
CA ASP A 215 25.85 -25.58 -7.82
C ASP A 215 26.98 -26.51 -7.37
N ASP A 216 28.20 -25.97 -7.37
CA ASP A 216 29.46 -26.70 -7.17
C ASP A 216 30.22 -26.25 -5.92
N GLY A 217 29.65 -25.34 -5.13
CA GLY A 217 30.33 -24.69 -4.00
C GLY A 217 31.46 -23.75 -4.43
N ALA A 218 31.58 -23.49 -5.73
CA ALA A 218 32.42 -22.47 -6.33
C ALA A 218 31.52 -21.43 -7.01
N HIS A 219 32.06 -20.30 -7.47
CA HIS A 219 31.21 -19.19 -7.99
C HIS A 219 30.37 -18.45 -6.93
N GLY A 220 30.54 -18.78 -5.65
CA GLY A 220 29.92 -18.08 -4.53
C GLY A 220 28.44 -18.39 -4.37
N ASP A 221 28.10 -19.62 -4.72
CA ASP A 221 26.80 -20.29 -4.75
C ASP A 221 26.46 -21.01 -3.44
N GLY A 222 27.42 -21.31 -2.56
CA GLY A 222 27.13 -21.89 -1.25
C GLY A 222 27.83 -23.22 -1.05
N LEU A 223 27.11 -24.23 -0.56
CA LEU A 223 27.60 -25.61 -0.48
C LEU A 223 27.23 -26.35 -1.77
N PRO A 224 28.06 -27.28 -2.26
CA PRO A 224 27.71 -28.06 -3.44
C PRO A 224 26.42 -28.86 -3.24
N GLY A 225 25.50 -28.75 -4.19
CA GLY A 225 24.22 -29.46 -4.22
C GLY A 225 23.17 -28.89 -3.27
N ASP A 226 23.28 -27.62 -2.85
CA ASP A 226 22.31 -26.98 -1.95
C ASP A 226 21.16 -26.25 -2.70
N GLY A 227 21.16 -26.34 -4.03
CA GLY A 227 20.15 -25.76 -4.91
C GLY A 227 20.33 -24.27 -5.18
N LEU A 228 21.36 -23.61 -4.62
CA LEU A 228 21.74 -22.25 -5.00
C LEU A 228 22.79 -22.34 -6.10
N PHE A 229 22.50 -21.74 -7.25
CA PHE A 229 23.37 -21.76 -8.42
C PHE A 229 24.03 -20.40 -8.64
N GLY A 230 25.29 -20.39 -9.08
CA GLY A 230 26.08 -19.20 -9.35
C GLY A 230 26.75 -19.15 -10.72
N ALA A 231 26.83 -17.94 -11.27
CA ALA A 231 27.56 -17.61 -12.50
C ALA A 231 28.29 -16.26 -12.34
N THR A 232 29.37 -16.06 -13.11
CA THR A 232 30.12 -14.80 -13.11
C THR A 232 30.21 -14.22 -14.52
N LEU A 233 29.73 -12.99 -14.68
CA LEU A 233 29.86 -12.20 -15.91
C LEU A 233 31.13 -11.34 -15.84
N PRO A 234 31.83 -11.13 -16.97
CA PRO A 234 33.03 -10.31 -17.01
C PRO A 234 32.71 -8.82 -16.80
N PRO A 235 33.68 -8.01 -16.30
CA PRO A 235 33.51 -6.56 -16.16
C PRO A 235 33.06 -5.89 -17.46
N GLN A 236 32.18 -4.90 -17.35
CA GLN A 236 31.64 -4.14 -18.49
C GLN A 236 32.03 -2.65 -18.42
N PRO A 237 32.03 -1.93 -19.56
CA PRO A 237 32.30 -0.49 -19.57
C PRO A 237 31.35 0.31 -18.67
N ASP A 238 31.83 1.44 -18.17
CA ASP A 238 31.00 2.37 -17.40
C ASP A 238 29.72 2.75 -18.16
N LYS A 239 28.60 2.86 -17.44
CA LYS A 239 27.27 3.19 -17.95
C LYS A 239 26.62 2.13 -18.84
N ALA A 240 27.25 0.97 -19.02
CA ALA A 240 26.63 -0.14 -19.74
C ALA A 240 25.39 -0.63 -18.98
N VAL A 241 24.28 -0.78 -19.71
CA VAL A 241 23.11 -1.52 -19.23
C VAL A 241 23.21 -2.93 -19.77
N ILE A 242 23.20 -3.91 -18.88
CA ILE A 242 23.24 -5.33 -19.19
C ILE A 242 21.83 -5.87 -19.03
N GLU A 243 21.37 -6.65 -19.99
CA GLU A 243 20.16 -7.44 -19.87
C GLU A 243 20.51 -8.93 -19.78
N PHE A 244 19.81 -9.66 -18.90
CA PHE A 244 20.03 -11.08 -18.70
C PHE A 244 18.75 -11.87 -18.45
N THR A 245 18.80 -13.16 -18.76
CA THR A 245 17.78 -14.18 -18.47
C THR A 245 18.46 -15.46 -18.02
N LEU A 246 17.80 -16.23 -17.17
CA LEU A 246 18.22 -17.51 -16.65
C LEU A 246 17.32 -18.60 -17.24
N THR A 247 17.90 -19.76 -17.50
CA THR A 247 17.15 -20.96 -17.82
C THR A 247 17.57 -22.12 -16.92
N ALA A 248 16.64 -23.03 -16.69
CA ALA A 248 16.88 -24.29 -16.00
C ALA A 248 16.11 -25.40 -16.72
N ALA A 249 16.71 -26.57 -16.85
CA ALA A 249 16.04 -27.77 -17.32
C ALA A 249 16.48 -29.00 -16.54
N ASP A 250 15.53 -29.90 -16.31
CA ASP A 250 15.78 -31.21 -15.72
C ASP A 250 16.34 -32.20 -16.77
N ALA A 251 16.62 -33.43 -16.37
CA ALA A 251 17.11 -34.47 -17.29
C ALA A 251 16.03 -35.00 -18.26
N SER A 252 14.76 -34.77 -17.94
CA SER A 252 13.59 -35.23 -18.67
C SER A 252 13.07 -34.22 -19.71
N GLY A 253 13.67 -33.02 -19.76
CA GLY A 253 13.37 -31.95 -20.70
C GLY A 253 12.33 -30.93 -20.22
N GLN A 254 11.90 -30.97 -18.96
CA GLN A 254 11.14 -29.85 -18.37
C GLN A 254 12.02 -28.62 -18.28
N PHE A 255 11.40 -27.44 -18.44
CA PHE A 255 12.12 -26.20 -18.65
C PHE A 255 11.48 -25.03 -17.91
N ALA A 256 12.33 -24.21 -17.31
CA ALA A 256 11.97 -22.96 -16.67
C ALA A 256 12.85 -21.82 -17.16
N GLN A 257 12.30 -20.61 -17.11
CA GLN A 257 13.00 -19.39 -17.48
C GLN A 257 12.66 -18.27 -16.50
N PHE A 258 13.66 -17.45 -16.18
CA PHE A 258 13.51 -16.20 -15.47
C PHE A 258 14.18 -15.07 -16.24
N PRO A 259 13.63 -13.88 -16.30
CA PRO A 259 12.20 -13.56 -16.22
C PRO A 259 11.27 -14.46 -17.03
N GLU A 260 10.05 -14.69 -16.52
CA GLU A 260 8.98 -15.17 -17.40
C GLU A 260 8.66 -14.10 -18.45
N GLY A 261 8.47 -14.48 -19.71
CA GLY A 261 8.23 -13.52 -20.80
C GLY A 261 9.50 -12.88 -21.39
N SER A 262 10.69 -13.37 -21.05
CA SER A 262 11.90 -13.11 -21.83
C SER A 262 11.73 -13.53 -23.31
N PRO A 263 12.32 -12.80 -24.28
CA PRO A 263 13.26 -11.69 -24.11
C PRO A 263 12.60 -10.31 -23.90
N ASP A 264 11.28 -10.20 -23.86
CA ASP A 264 10.58 -8.91 -23.84
C ASP A 264 10.67 -8.19 -22.48
N ARG A 265 10.95 -8.92 -21.38
CA ARG A 265 11.07 -8.39 -20.01
C ARG A 265 12.32 -8.88 -19.27
N ASN A 266 13.50 -8.73 -19.85
CA ASN A 266 14.74 -9.19 -19.22
C ASN A 266 15.09 -8.45 -17.92
N ALA A 267 15.84 -9.13 -17.04
CA ALA A 267 16.39 -8.53 -15.83
C ALA A 267 17.55 -7.59 -16.22
N LEU A 268 17.68 -6.44 -15.54
CA LEU A 268 18.59 -5.37 -15.95
C LEU A 268 19.61 -5.05 -14.85
N ILE A 269 20.85 -4.79 -15.26
CA ILE A 269 21.96 -4.35 -14.40
C ILE A 269 22.58 -3.12 -15.05
N GLN A 270 23.00 -2.14 -14.26
CA GLN A 270 23.75 -1.00 -14.76
C GLN A 270 25.14 -0.94 -14.13
N VAL A 271 26.19 -0.89 -14.96
CA VAL A 271 27.52 -0.51 -14.50
C VAL A 271 27.55 0.99 -14.27
N ASP A 272 27.91 1.41 -13.06
CA ASP A 272 27.93 2.82 -12.70
C ASP A 272 29.06 3.17 -11.73
N SER A 273 30.04 3.92 -12.21
CA SER A 273 31.14 4.45 -11.41
C SER A 273 30.80 5.72 -10.63
N ALA A 274 29.67 6.39 -10.91
CA ALA A 274 29.28 7.62 -10.24
C ALA A 274 29.16 7.45 -8.72
N ALA A 275 29.53 8.51 -8.00
CA ALA A 275 29.30 8.64 -6.57
C ALA A 275 28.07 9.53 -6.36
N HIS A 276 27.20 9.13 -5.44
CA HIS A 276 25.99 9.88 -5.09
C HIS A 276 26.00 10.22 -3.60
N PRO A 277 25.34 11.31 -3.20
CA PRO A 277 25.15 11.63 -1.78
C PRO A 277 24.43 10.51 -1.04
N GLU A 278 24.91 10.18 0.16
CA GLU A 278 24.35 9.16 1.07
C GLU A 278 23.58 9.78 2.25
N ASN A 279 23.19 11.07 2.13
CA ASN A 279 22.47 11.81 3.16
C ASN A 279 21.00 11.36 3.33
N ILE A 280 20.42 10.79 2.28
CA ILE A 280 19.06 10.22 2.24
C ILE A 280 19.08 8.94 1.38
N PRO A 281 18.06 8.07 1.47
CA PRO A 281 17.99 6.85 0.67
C PRO A 281 18.19 7.10 -0.84
N LEU A 282 18.84 6.17 -1.53
CA LEU A 282 19.05 6.20 -2.98
C LEU A 282 18.23 5.09 -3.64
N PHE A 283 17.39 5.46 -4.58
CA PHE A 283 16.67 4.55 -5.46
C PHE A 283 17.30 4.63 -6.84
N ARG A 284 17.52 3.46 -7.46
CA ARG A 284 18.00 3.39 -8.84
C ARG A 284 16.99 2.63 -9.69
N ILE A 285 16.66 3.19 -10.84
CA ILE A 285 15.83 2.58 -11.86
C ILE A 285 16.71 2.35 -13.08
N VAL A 286 16.81 1.09 -13.50
CA VAL A 286 17.54 0.68 -14.69
C VAL A 286 16.56 0.29 -15.77
N MET A 287 16.68 0.91 -16.94
CA MET A 287 15.93 0.61 -18.16
C MET A 287 16.90 0.34 -19.30
N THR A 288 16.48 -0.44 -20.31
CA THR A 288 17.24 -0.50 -21.56
C THR A 288 17.30 0.90 -22.20
N PRO A 289 18.36 1.24 -22.96
CA PRO A 289 18.43 2.54 -23.65
C PRO A 289 17.21 2.80 -24.57
N ARG A 290 16.68 1.74 -25.19
CA ARG A 290 15.49 1.79 -26.04
C ARG A 290 14.22 2.15 -25.24
N ASP A 291 13.99 1.48 -24.11
CA ASP A 291 12.78 1.72 -23.32
C ASP A 291 12.84 3.08 -22.63
N LEU A 292 14.02 3.53 -22.20
CA LEU A 292 14.20 4.88 -21.67
C LEU A 292 13.87 5.94 -22.72
N GLU A 293 14.35 5.77 -23.96
CA GLU A 293 14.00 6.67 -25.07
C GLU A 293 12.50 6.63 -25.37
N THR A 294 11.88 5.45 -25.33
CA THR A 294 10.43 5.28 -25.51
C THR A 294 9.65 6.00 -24.40
N LEU A 295 10.06 5.87 -23.14
CA LEU A 295 9.46 6.57 -22.01
C LEU A 295 9.50 8.09 -22.22
N ARG A 296 10.63 8.62 -22.71
CA ARG A 296 10.86 10.05 -22.93
C ARG A 296 10.12 10.64 -24.13
N THR A 297 9.90 9.84 -25.18
CA THR A 297 9.37 10.33 -26.46
C THR A 297 7.91 9.97 -26.72
N ARG A 298 7.36 8.96 -26.04
CA ARG A 298 5.94 8.61 -26.15
C ARG A 298 5.05 9.72 -25.60
N GLY A 299 3.75 9.68 -25.93
CA GLY A 299 2.77 10.61 -25.36
C GLY A 299 2.80 10.57 -23.82
N VAL A 300 2.91 11.73 -23.17
CA VAL A 300 3.11 11.83 -21.71
C VAL A 300 1.99 11.21 -20.87
N PHE A 301 0.77 11.14 -21.40
CA PHE A 301 -0.39 10.47 -20.78
C PHE A 301 -0.48 8.97 -21.08
N ASN A 302 0.48 8.39 -21.80
CA ASN A 302 0.52 6.96 -22.04
C ASN A 302 0.83 6.22 -20.73
N ASN A 303 -0.11 5.38 -20.31
CA ASN A 303 -0.04 4.57 -19.09
C ASN A 303 0.44 3.13 -19.33
N GLU A 304 0.85 2.77 -20.55
CA GLU A 304 1.54 1.51 -20.81
C GLU A 304 2.82 1.44 -19.95
N LEU A 305 3.05 0.31 -19.29
CA LEU A 305 4.25 0.10 -18.48
C LEU A 305 5.42 -0.26 -19.38
N LEU A 306 6.61 0.18 -19.00
CA LEU A 306 7.87 -0.24 -19.62
C LEU A 306 8.67 -1.06 -18.60
N ASN A 307 9.44 -2.03 -19.07
CA ASN A 307 10.25 -2.89 -18.21
C ASN A 307 11.39 -2.10 -17.54
N CYS A 308 11.58 -2.28 -16.24
CA CYS A 308 12.73 -1.77 -15.51
C CYS A 308 13.19 -2.72 -14.40
N THR A 309 14.39 -2.49 -13.89
CA THR A 309 14.85 -3.04 -12.60
C THR A 309 14.94 -1.90 -11.60
N LEU A 310 14.31 -2.08 -10.45
CA LEU A 310 14.40 -1.18 -9.31
C LEU A 310 15.49 -1.70 -8.36
N ILE A 311 16.43 -0.85 -7.98
CA ILE A 311 17.44 -1.14 -6.96
C ILE A 311 17.22 -0.18 -5.80
N ALA A 312 16.87 -0.72 -4.64
CA ALA A 312 16.59 0.02 -3.42
C ALA A 312 16.71 -0.91 -2.20
N GLN A 313 16.87 -0.34 -1.00
CA GLN A 313 16.94 -1.09 0.27
C GLN A 313 17.96 -2.26 0.29
N GLY A 314 19.04 -2.15 -0.50
CA GLY A 314 20.06 -3.20 -0.57
C GLY A 314 19.69 -4.42 -1.43
N GLY A 315 18.65 -4.33 -2.27
CA GLY A 315 18.24 -5.37 -3.20
C GLY A 315 17.98 -4.85 -4.63
N ALA A 316 17.83 -5.79 -5.56
CA ALA A 316 17.40 -5.54 -6.94
C ALA A 316 16.09 -6.29 -7.21
N PHE A 317 15.08 -5.56 -7.66
CA PHE A 317 13.74 -6.02 -8.00
C PHE A 317 13.61 -5.94 -9.52
N TYR A 318 13.57 -7.09 -10.18
CA TYR A 318 13.57 -7.18 -11.65
C TYR A 318 12.16 -7.27 -12.20
N GLN A 319 11.98 -6.93 -13.47
CA GLN A 319 10.68 -6.95 -14.15
C GLN A 319 9.62 -6.01 -13.58
N GLN A 320 10.04 -4.88 -13.04
CA GLN A 320 9.12 -3.87 -12.56
C GLN A 320 8.56 -3.08 -13.75
N GLY A 321 7.37 -2.53 -13.62
CA GLY A 321 6.75 -1.68 -14.63
C GLY A 321 6.96 -0.20 -14.29
N ILE A 322 7.47 0.62 -15.22
CA ILE A 322 7.55 2.08 -15.04
C ILE A 322 6.69 2.83 -16.05
N ARG A 323 6.04 3.89 -15.57
CA ARG A 323 5.38 4.91 -16.40
C ARG A 323 5.43 6.28 -15.71
N TYR A 324 5.16 7.34 -16.47
CA TYR A 324 4.82 8.62 -15.86
C TYR A 324 3.52 8.52 -15.05
N ARG A 325 3.40 9.34 -14.00
CA ARG A 325 2.18 9.47 -13.17
C ARG A 325 1.73 10.93 -13.05
N GLY A 326 0.52 11.12 -12.53
CA GLY A 326 -0.12 12.44 -12.38
C GLY A 326 -0.98 12.82 -13.58
N SER A 327 -1.52 14.05 -13.54
CA SER A 327 -2.30 14.66 -14.62
C SER A 327 -1.58 15.91 -15.14
N SER A 328 -1.89 17.08 -14.60
CA SER A 328 -1.24 18.35 -14.92
C SER A 328 0.28 18.34 -14.69
N SER A 329 0.74 17.64 -13.64
CA SER A 329 2.15 17.50 -13.29
C SER A 329 3.00 16.80 -14.36
N ARG A 330 2.40 16.05 -15.29
CA ARG A 330 3.11 15.46 -16.44
C ARG A 330 3.54 16.49 -17.49
N VAL A 331 2.95 17.70 -17.44
CA VAL A 331 3.14 18.75 -18.45
C VAL A 331 3.67 20.03 -17.82
N LEU A 332 3.16 20.39 -16.64
CA LEU A 332 3.44 21.67 -15.99
C LEU A 332 4.55 21.57 -14.93
N GLY A 333 4.89 20.36 -14.49
CA GLY A 333 5.87 20.14 -13.43
C GLY A 333 7.31 20.37 -13.89
N PRO A 334 8.18 20.99 -13.07
CA PRO A 334 9.61 21.10 -13.38
C PRO A 334 10.35 19.76 -13.45
N ARG A 335 9.79 18.69 -12.87
CA ARG A 335 10.36 17.35 -12.85
C ARG A 335 9.29 16.30 -13.12
N GLU A 336 9.65 15.22 -13.79
CA GLU A 336 8.75 14.12 -14.06
C GLU A 336 8.40 13.36 -12.76
N SER A 337 7.18 12.85 -12.69
CA SER A 337 6.77 11.93 -11.62
C SER A 337 6.59 10.54 -12.22
N PHE A 338 6.99 9.50 -11.48
CA PHE A 338 6.96 8.11 -11.93
C PHE A 338 6.05 7.27 -11.03
N ARG A 339 5.36 6.32 -11.65
CA ARG A 339 4.79 5.18 -10.95
C ARG A 339 5.58 3.93 -11.33
N ILE A 340 5.98 3.17 -10.32
CA ILE A 340 6.60 1.87 -10.44
C ILE A 340 5.58 0.83 -9.97
N GLU A 341 5.17 -0.05 -10.85
CA GLU A 341 4.35 -1.20 -10.49
C GLU A 341 5.28 -2.37 -10.20
N ILE A 342 5.11 -2.94 -9.01
CA ILE A 342 5.92 -4.05 -8.57
C ILE A 342 5.46 -5.29 -9.32
N GLY A 343 6.42 -6.02 -9.92
CA GLY A 343 6.11 -7.15 -10.79
C GLY A 343 5.33 -8.24 -10.05
N GLU A 344 4.50 -8.99 -10.80
CA GLU A 344 3.80 -10.19 -10.31
C GLU A 344 4.80 -11.07 -9.53
N ASN A 345 4.43 -11.47 -8.32
CA ASN A 345 5.25 -12.31 -7.43
C ASN A 345 6.37 -11.63 -6.65
N GLN A 346 6.35 -10.30 -6.55
CA GLN A 346 7.22 -9.54 -5.67
C GLN A 346 6.41 -8.53 -4.87
N THR A 347 6.86 -8.21 -3.67
CA THR A 347 6.42 -7.02 -2.93
C THR A 347 7.63 -6.18 -2.59
N PHE A 348 7.46 -4.86 -2.55
CA PHE A 348 8.48 -3.94 -2.05
C PHE A 348 8.04 -3.40 -0.70
N ALA A 349 8.56 -3.99 0.39
CA ALA A 349 8.13 -3.66 1.75
C ALA A 349 6.61 -3.71 1.94
N GLY A 350 5.96 -4.74 1.35
CA GLY A 350 4.49 -4.89 1.38
C GLY A 350 3.74 -4.10 0.31
N LEU A 351 4.41 -3.23 -0.45
CA LEU A 351 3.79 -2.42 -1.49
C LEU A 351 3.79 -3.13 -2.85
N THR A 352 2.67 -3.04 -3.57
CA THR A 352 2.50 -3.49 -4.95
C THR A 352 2.74 -2.37 -5.97
N GLU A 353 2.80 -1.12 -5.52
CA GLU A 353 3.15 0.04 -6.32
C GLU A 353 3.93 1.09 -5.53
N LEU A 354 4.81 1.81 -6.23
CA LEU A 354 5.56 2.95 -5.69
C LEU A 354 5.26 4.20 -6.49
N ASN A 355 5.01 5.28 -5.77
CA ASN A 355 4.51 6.52 -6.31
C ASN A 355 5.57 7.62 -6.03
N PHE A 356 6.35 7.95 -7.07
CA PHE A 356 7.47 8.88 -6.99
C PHE A 356 7.11 10.24 -7.57
N ASN A 357 7.11 11.26 -6.73
CA ASN A 357 6.81 12.64 -7.09
C ASN A 357 8.07 13.48 -7.22
N GLY A 358 8.23 14.13 -8.38
CA GLY A 358 9.29 15.11 -8.63
C GLY A 358 8.88 16.56 -8.31
N ASN A 359 7.60 16.83 -8.09
CA ASN A 359 7.06 18.19 -7.94
C ASN A 359 6.65 18.48 -6.50
N GLY A 360 6.81 19.73 -6.04
CA GLY A 360 6.39 20.17 -4.71
C GLY A 360 6.93 19.30 -3.55
N THR A 361 8.11 18.71 -3.71
CA THR A 361 8.59 17.66 -2.81
C THR A 361 8.80 18.15 -1.38
N LEU A 362 9.24 19.40 -1.20
CA LEU A 362 9.34 20.03 0.12
C LEU A 362 7.97 20.24 0.75
N GLN A 363 7.03 20.82 -0.01
CA GLN A 363 5.66 21.08 0.43
C GLN A 363 4.97 19.79 0.85
N GLN A 364 5.00 18.76 -0.01
CA GLN A 364 4.44 17.46 0.31
C GLN A 364 5.06 16.88 1.60
N THR A 365 6.39 16.90 1.72
CA THR A 365 7.08 16.37 2.91
C THR A 365 6.58 17.03 4.19
N LEU A 366 6.63 18.37 4.25
CA LEU A 366 6.27 19.10 5.46
C LEU A 366 4.76 19.08 5.75
N ALA A 367 3.91 19.18 4.72
CA ALA A 367 2.47 19.13 4.90
C ALA A 367 2.03 17.77 5.44
N TRP A 368 2.55 16.67 4.89
CA TRP A 368 2.28 15.33 5.38
C TRP A 368 2.77 15.12 6.83
N ASP A 369 3.93 15.66 7.20
CA ASP A 369 4.41 15.61 8.59
C ASP A 369 3.53 16.39 9.56
N LEU A 370 2.98 17.53 9.13
CA LEU A 370 2.06 18.33 9.93
C LEU A 370 0.68 17.66 10.07
N PHE A 371 0.19 16.97 9.04
CA PHE A 371 -0.99 16.10 9.14
C PHE A 371 -0.75 14.93 10.10
N ALA A 372 0.41 14.28 10.04
CA ALA A 372 0.80 13.19 10.95
C ALA A 372 0.93 13.66 12.40
N ALA A 373 1.60 14.79 12.63
CA ALA A 373 1.68 15.42 13.95
C ALA A 373 0.29 15.85 14.47
N SER A 374 -0.67 16.06 13.58
CA SER A 374 -2.08 16.32 13.91
C SER A 374 -2.93 15.06 14.08
N GLU A 375 -2.34 13.87 14.21
CA GLU A 375 -3.05 12.61 14.50
C GLU A 375 -4.13 12.27 13.45
N ILE A 376 -3.93 12.67 12.19
CA ILE A 376 -4.67 12.10 11.07
C ILE A 376 -3.95 10.80 10.66
N SER A 377 -4.63 9.81 10.08
CA SER A 377 -3.95 8.63 9.52
C SER A 377 -3.18 9.04 8.26
N ASN A 378 -1.96 8.55 8.08
CA ASN A 378 -1.07 9.02 7.00
C ASN A 378 -0.34 7.85 6.35
N PRO A 379 -0.21 7.85 5.00
CA PRO A 379 0.54 6.84 4.30
C PRO A 379 2.04 6.93 4.63
N PHE A 380 2.73 5.80 4.47
CA PHE A 380 4.17 5.76 4.46
C PHE A 380 4.73 6.70 3.37
N ARG A 381 5.81 7.39 3.71
CA ARG A 381 6.41 8.40 2.84
C ARG A 381 7.88 8.59 3.18
N GLN A 382 8.67 8.97 2.18
CA GLN A 382 10.07 9.33 2.39
C GLN A 382 10.60 10.24 1.29
N VAL A 383 11.60 11.06 1.63
CA VAL A 383 12.40 11.80 0.66
C VAL A 383 13.62 10.96 0.30
N PHE A 384 13.93 10.86 -1.00
CA PHE A 384 15.01 10.03 -1.49
C PHE A 384 15.70 10.66 -2.70
N ASN A 385 16.92 10.21 -3.02
CA ASN A 385 17.61 10.52 -4.26
C ASN A 385 17.27 9.47 -5.32
N LEU A 386 16.98 9.88 -6.54
CA LEU A 386 16.69 8.99 -7.66
C LEU A 386 17.84 8.97 -8.67
N VAL A 387 18.20 7.78 -9.15
CA VAL A 387 19.00 7.60 -10.35
C VAL A 387 18.18 6.86 -11.39
N LEU A 388 17.89 7.49 -12.53
CA LEU A 388 17.27 6.84 -13.68
C LEU A 388 18.34 6.65 -14.75
N ASN A 389 18.81 5.42 -14.90
CA ASN A 389 20.03 5.10 -15.64
C ASN A 389 21.18 6.05 -15.25
N ASN A 390 21.54 7.00 -16.10
CA ASN A 390 22.69 7.88 -15.91
C ASN A 390 22.31 9.23 -15.28
N ASP A 391 21.02 9.52 -15.12
CA ASP A 391 20.52 10.81 -14.67
C ASP A 391 20.23 10.75 -13.17
N PHE A 392 20.88 11.64 -12.41
CA PHE A 392 20.70 11.78 -10.97
C PHE A 392 19.75 12.93 -10.67
N TYR A 393 18.76 12.64 -9.82
CA TYR A 393 17.79 13.61 -9.34
C TYR A 393 17.76 13.63 -7.82
N PRO A 394 18.08 14.75 -7.17
CA PRO A 394 18.00 14.85 -5.72
C PRO A 394 16.56 15.03 -5.25
N ASN A 395 16.27 14.61 -4.01
CA ASN A 395 15.06 14.99 -3.26
C ASN A 395 13.73 14.70 -3.99
N TYR A 396 13.56 13.49 -4.49
CA TYR A 396 12.24 12.97 -4.88
C TYR A 396 11.43 12.59 -3.64
N PHE A 397 10.12 12.56 -3.77
CA PHE A 397 9.20 12.18 -2.70
C PHE A 397 8.48 10.87 -3.05
N GLN A 398 8.65 9.85 -2.22
CA GLN A 398 7.85 8.62 -2.29
C GLN A 398 6.65 8.76 -1.37
N ILE A 399 5.49 8.33 -1.86
CA ILE A 399 4.28 8.18 -1.08
C ILE A 399 3.65 6.82 -1.36
N GLU A 400 3.18 6.14 -0.32
CA GLU A 400 2.38 4.92 -0.41
C GLU A 400 0.98 5.23 -1.00
N SER A 401 0.38 4.24 -1.64
CA SER A 401 -1.01 4.33 -2.08
C SER A 401 -1.97 4.11 -0.92
N ILE A 402 -3.05 4.88 -0.88
CA ILE A 402 -4.13 4.65 0.10
C ILE A 402 -5.04 3.57 -0.49
N ASP A 403 -4.79 2.33 -0.08
CA ASP A 403 -5.48 1.09 -0.45
C ASP A 403 -5.47 0.09 0.73
N THR A 404 -5.70 -1.20 0.48
CA THR A 404 -5.88 -2.21 1.53
C THR A 404 -4.68 -2.31 2.49
N PRO A 405 -3.41 -2.43 2.03
CA PRO A 405 -2.24 -2.40 2.93
C PRO A 405 -2.17 -1.18 3.86
N PHE A 406 -2.52 0.01 3.33
CA PHE A 406 -2.60 1.21 4.15
C PHE A 406 -3.67 1.06 5.25
N LEU A 407 -4.84 0.51 4.91
CA LEU A 407 -5.93 0.33 5.86
C LEU A 407 -5.58 -0.68 6.95
N GLU A 408 -4.99 -1.81 6.60
CA GLU A 408 -4.51 -2.81 7.56
C GLU A 408 -3.53 -2.18 8.57
N THR A 409 -2.59 -1.39 8.07
CA THR A 409 -1.58 -0.72 8.90
C THR A 409 -2.18 0.34 9.82
N ASN A 410 -3.16 1.12 9.34
CA ASN A 410 -3.66 2.30 10.04
C ASN A 410 -4.96 2.08 10.82
N PHE A 411 -5.72 1.04 10.50
CA PHE A 411 -7.04 0.75 11.10
C PHE A 411 -7.11 -0.66 11.72
N GLY A 412 -6.09 -1.51 11.56
CA GLY A 412 -6.00 -2.79 12.26
C GLY A 412 -7.20 -3.69 11.94
N ASP A 413 -7.89 -4.23 12.94
CA ASP A 413 -9.06 -5.09 12.74
C ASP A 413 -10.25 -4.39 12.05
N ASP A 414 -10.27 -3.06 12.01
CA ASP A 414 -11.29 -2.23 11.37
C ASP A 414 -10.87 -1.79 9.95
N HIS A 415 -10.22 -2.68 9.17
CA HIS A 415 -9.75 -2.39 7.81
C HIS A 415 -10.72 -2.81 6.69
N GLY A 416 -11.77 -3.59 6.99
CA GLY A 416 -12.66 -4.21 6.00
C GLY A 416 -13.69 -3.28 5.35
N GLY A 417 -13.87 -2.06 5.87
CA GLY A 417 -14.85 -1.11 5.36
C GLY A 417 -14.52 -0.51 3.98
N ASN A 418 -15.46 0.25 3.39
CA ASN A 418 -15.30 0.77 2.03
C ASN A 418 -14.40 2.03 1.97
N LEU A 419 -13.47 2.03 1.01
CA LEU A 419 -12.57 3.12 0.68
C LEU A 419 -12.87 3.69 -0.70
N TYR A 420 -13.07 5.00 -0.77
CA TYR A 420 -13.32 5.74 -2.00
C TYR A 420 -12.30 6.86 -2.16
N ARG A 421 -11.77 7.03 -3.36
CA ARG A 421 -11.00 8.22 -3.74
C ARG A 421 -11.93 9.20 -4.47
N GLY A 422 -12.00 10.44 -4.01
CA GLY A 422 -12.64 11.51 -4.75
C GLY A 422 -11.74 11.96 -5.90
N VAL A 423 -12.30 11.98 -7.10
CA VAL A 423 -11.69 12.47 -8.34
C VAL A 423 -12.69 13.45 -8.96
N GLU A 424 -12.22 14.52 -9.62
CA GLU A 424 -13.01 15.53 -10.34
C GLU A 424 -14.55 15.33 -10.34
N ASP A 425 -15.28 16.26 -9.73
CA ASP A 425 -16.74 16.25 -9.50
C ASP A 425 -17.22 15.40 -8.29
N ALA A 426 -16.32 14.86 -7.47
CA ALA A 426 -16.65 14.21 -6.18
C ALA A 426 -17.00 15.22 -5.07
N SER A 427 -18.07 15.98 -5.31
CA SER A 427 -18.48 17.15 -4.53
C SER A 427 -19.44 16.87 -3.36
N LEU A 428 -19.72 15.60 -3.08
CA LEU A 428 -20.76 15.10 -2.18
C LEU A 428 -22.21 15.44 -2.61
N GLU A 429 -22.41 15.78 -3.88
CA GLU A 429 -23.74 15.91 -4.47
C GLU A 429 -24.48 14.55 -4.50
N TYR A 430 -25.77 14.57 -4.18
CA TYR A 430 -26.63 13.39 -4.29
C TYR A 430 -27.05 13.17 -5.75
N LEU A 431 -26.59 12.07 -6.34
CA LEU A 431 -26.83 11.72 -7.75
C LEU A 431 -27.99 10.72 -7.92
N GLY A 432 -28.80 10.54 -6.87
CA GLY A 432 -29.87 9.54 -6.83
C GLY A 432 -29.44 8.21 -6.21
N PRO A 433 -30.33 7.19 -6.19
CA PRO A 433 -30.07 5.91 -5.55
C PRO A 433 -29.33 4.89 -6.42
N ASP A 434 -29.10 5.19 -7.71
CA ASP A 434 -28.35 4.32 -8.62
C ASP A 434 -26.84 4.51 -8.36
N PRO A 435 -26.04 3.45 -8.15
CA PRO A 435 -24.58 3.57 -7.97
C PRO A 435 -23.85 4.04 -9.24
N THR A 436 -24.43 3.87 -10.43
CA THR A 436 -23.77 4.13 -11.72
C THR A 436 -23.15 5.53 -11.83
N PRO A 437 -23.85 6.63 -11.47
CA PRO A 437 -23.30 7.98 -11.54
C PRO A 437 -22.17 8.25 -10.54
N TYR A 438 -22.06 7.49 -9.46
CA TYR A 438 -21.04 7.68 -8.43
C TYR A 438 -19.68 7.09 -8.83
N ARG A 439 -19.65 6.09 -9.71
CA ARG A 439 -18.41 5.39 -10.13
C ARG A 439 -17.39 6.29 -10.85
N VAL A 440 -17.85 7.41 -11.40
CA VAL A 440 -16.99 8.37 -12.12
C VAL A 440 -16.26 9.28 -11.14
N PRO A 441 -16.96 10.06 -10.28
CA PRO A 441 -16.30 10.93 -9.32
C PRO A 441 -15.70 10.17 -8.12
N TYR A 442 -16.19 8.98 -7.78
CA TYR A 442 -15.68 8.19 -6.66
C TYR A 442 -15.08 6.87 -7.13
N GLU A 443 -13.76 6.83 -7.19
CA GLU A 443 -13.02 5.60 -7.49
C GLU A 443 -13.02 4.71 -6.24
N LYS A 444 -13.82 3.63 -6.25
CA LYS A 444 -13.82 2.63 -5.16
C LYS A 444 -12.50 1.85 -5.17
N LYS A 445 -11.76 1.89 -4.05
CA LYS A 445 -10.36 1.41 -3.95
C LYS A 445 -10.24 -0.03 -3.47
N ASN A 446 -11.12 -0.48 -2.57
CA ASN A 446 -11.25 -1.87 -2.11
C ASN A 446 -12.70 -2.35 -2.29
N ASN A 447 -13.00 -3.62 -2.00
CA ASN A 447 -14.36 -4.19 -2.11
C ASN A 447 -15.03 -3.91 -3.47
N ARG A 448 -14.23 -3.88 -4.55
CA ARG A 448 -14.66 -3.41 -5.88
C ARG A 448 -15.64 -4.39 -6.53
N ALA A 449 -15.46 -5.68 -6.29
CA ALA A 449 -16.28 -6.73 -6.86
C ALA A 449 -17.74 -6.68 -6.37
N GLU A 450 -17.96 -6.16 -5.17
CA GLU A 450 -19.30 -5.99 -4.59
C GLU A 450 -20.12 -4.91 -5.30
N ASP A 451 -19.45 -3.89 -5.86
CA ASP A 451 -20.07 -2.77 -6.56
C ASP A 451 -21.17 -2.06 -5.73
N ASP A 452 -21.07 -2.17 -4.40
CA ASP A 452 -21.96 -1.52 -3.44
C ASP A 452 -21.45 -0.12 -3.10
N TYR A 453 -22.28 0.90 -3.34
CA TYR A 453 -22.04 2.31 -3.01
C TYR A 453 -23.11 2.85 -2.04
N SER A 454 -23.91 1.96 -1.43
CA SER A 454 -25.07 2.34 -0.62
C SER A 454 -24.71 3.27 0.54
N ASP A 455 -23.53 3.10 1.13
CA ASP A 455 -22.99 3.95 2.18
C ASP A 455 -22.69 5.39 1.70
N LEU A 456 -22.01 5.53 0.57
CA LEU A 456 -21.72 6.82 -0.05
C LEU A 456 -23.00 7.50 -0.54
N ILE A 457 -23.94 6.73 -1.10
CA ILE A 457 -25.25 7.22 -1.52
C ILE A 457 -26.02 7.78 -0.31
N ALA A 458 -26.03 7.07 0.82
CA ALA A 458 -26.66 7.55 2.05
C ALA A 458 -26.00 8.83 2.60
N LEU A 459 -24.66 8.89 2.56
CA LEU A 459 -23.90 10.09 2.95
C LEU A 459 -24.29 11.31 2.09
N THR A 460 -24.23 11.18 0.76
CA THR A 460 -24.57 12.27 -0.15
C THR A 460 -26.05 12.66 -0.08
N GLN A 461 -26.95 11.68 0.11
CA GLN A 461 -28.37 11.95 0.36
C GLN A 461 -28.56 12.80 1.61
N THR A 462 -27.81 12.54 2.68
CA THR A 462 -27.85 13.33 3.90
C THR A 462 -27.47 14.79 3.63
N PHE A 463 -26.43 15.04 2.83
CA PHE A 463 -26.06 16.41 2.41
C PHE A 463 -27.14 17.11 1.58
N SER A 464 -28.03 16.36 0.93
CA SER A 464 -29.15 16.89 0.14
C SER A 464 -30.40 17.26 0.97
N LEU A 465 -30.45 16.94 2.27
CA LEU A 465 -31.60 17.24 3.12
C LEU A 465 -31.90 18.74 3.17
N GLU A 466 -33.15 19.15 2.95
CA GLU A 466 -33.51 20.58 2.96
C GLU A 466 -33.46 21.21 4.36
N SER A 467 -33.74 20.43 5.40
CA SER A 467 -33.75 20.90 6.80
C SER A 467 -32.37 20.81 7.42
N ASP A 468 -31.82 21.93 7.90
CA ASP A 468 -30.54 21.95 8.61
C ASP A 468 -30.58 21.18 9.93
N ALA A 469 -31.72 21.19 10.62
CA ALA A 469 -31.88 20.37 11.83
C ALA A 469 -31.83 18.87 11.51
N ALA A 470 -32.52 18.44 10.44
CA ALA A 470 -32.49 17.04 10.01
C ALA A 470 -31.10 16.63 9.50
N PHE A 471 -30.43 17.51 8.75
CA PHE A 471 -29.04 17.30 8.34
C PHE A 471 -28.13 17.13 9.55
N THR A 472 -28.23 18.00 10.56
CA THR A 472 -27.39 17.98 11.75
C THR A 472 -27.59 16.71 12.57
N GLU A 473 -28.83 16.25 12.70
CA GLU A 473 -29.16 15.00 13.38
C GLU A 473 -28.60 13.78 12.63
N GLU A 474 -28.86 13.70 11.32
CA GLU A 474 -28.52 12.53 10.51
C GLU A 474 -27.02 12.43 10.18
N ILE A 475 -26.34 13.55 9.87
CA ILE A 475 -24.96 13.50 9.38
C ILE A 475 -23.99 12.88 10.40
N GLN A 476 -24.30 12.98 11.69
CA GLN A 476 -23.50 12.43 12.78
C GLN A 476 -23.45 10.89 12.79
N SER A 477 -24.42 10.20 12.17
CA SER A 477 -24.38 8.74 12.00
C SER A 477 -23.58 8.31 10.77
N HIS A 478 -23.27 9.22 9.85
CA HIS A 478 -22.55 8.91 8.61
C HIS A 478 -21.09 9.34 8.64
N ILE A 479 -20.71 10.36 9.41
CA ILE A 479 -19.33 10.86 9.45
C ILE A 479 -18.80 11.05 10.88
N ASP A 480 -17.49 10.95 11.01
CA ASP A 480 -16.78 11.45 12.19
C ASP A 480 -16.63 12.98 12.10
N VAL A 481 -17.65 13.70 12.57
CA VAL A 481 -17.73 15.17 12.46
C VAL A 481 -16.50 15.85 13.06
N ARG A 482 -15.95 15.32 14.16
CA ARG A 482 -14.75 15.89 14.80
C ARG A 482 -13.53 15.73 13.89
N GLN A 483 -13.33 14.55 13.31
CA GLN A 483 -12.22 14.27 12.41
C GLN A 483 -12.32 15.11 11.13
N TRP A 484 -13.51 15.23 10.54
CA TRP A 484 -13.74 16.05 9.34
C TRP A 484 -13.45 17.53 9.58
N LEU A 485 -13.92 18.09 10.71
CA LEU A 485 -13.66 19.50 11.02
C LEU A 485 -12.20 19.77 11.39
N LYS A 486 -11.50 18.80 11.98
CA LYS A 486 -10.03 18.85 12.16
C LYS A 486 -9.31 18.86 10.81
N TYR A 487 -9.72 18.00 9.87
CA TYR A 487 -9.18 17.94 8.51
C TYR A 487 -9.30 19.28 7.77
N PHE A 488 -10.49 19.90 7.77
CA PHE A 488 -10.68 21.20 7.13
C PHE A 488 -9.95 22.33 7.85
N ALA A 489 -9.82 22.25 9.18
CA ALA A 489 -9.04 23.21 9.95
C ALA A 489 -7.56 23.16 9.56
N ILE A 490 -6.94 21.98 9.50
CA ILE A 490 -5.54 21.80 9.11
C ILE A 490 -5.30 22.32 7.68
N ASN A 491 -6.19 22.01 6.74
CA ASN A 491 -6.13 22.54 5.36
C ASN A 491 -6.21 24.08 5.32
N SER A 492 -6.98 24.70 6.21
CA SER A 492 -7.02 26.16 6.35
C SER A 492 -5.74 26.71 6.97
N VAL A 493 -5.13 26.02 7.94
CA VAL A 493 -3.84 26.43 8.53
C VAL A 493 -2.75 26.40 7.47
N LEU A 494 -2.64 25.29 6.73
CA LEU A 494 -1.68 25.11 5.62
C LEU A 494 -1.93 26.04 4.41
N ALA A 495 -3.07 26.73 4.36
CA ALA A 495 -3.55 27.44 3.18
C ALA A 495 -3.49 26.56 1.92
N ASN A 496 -3.96 25.30 2.04
CA ASN A 496 -3.90 24.30 0.97
C ASN A 496 -4.71 24.75 -0.25
N SER A 497 -4.04 25.21 -1.31
CA SER A 497 -4.66 25.77 -2.50
C SER A 497 -5.02 24.75 -3.57
N GLU A 498 -4.84 23.45 -3.28
CA GLU A 498 -5.30 22.41 -4.19
C GLU A 498 -6.79 22.47 -4.47
N ASN A 499 -7.17 22.02 -5.65
CA ASN A 499 -8.54 22.03 -6.15
C ASN A 499 -9.44 20.99 -5.47
N GLY A 500 -8.98 20.40 -4.37
CA GLY A 500 -9.69 19.33 -3.70
C GLY A 500 -10.99 19.73 -3.02
N ILE A 501 -11.57 18.80 -2.28
CA ILE A 501 -12.87 18.91 -1.57
C ILE A 501 -13.05 20.17 -0.72
N GLN A 502 -11.97 20.78 -0.23
CA GLN A 502 -12.05 22.06 0.47
C GLN A 502 -12.48 23.22 -0.44
N LEU A 503 -12.08 23.25 -1.71
CA LEU A 503 -12.16 24.45 -2.55
C LEU A 503 -13.05 24.29 -3.78
N ASN A 504 -12.77 23.31 -4.66
CA ASN A 504 -13.31 23.29 -6.02
C ASN A 504 -13.98 21.94 -6.32
N SER A 505 -13.82 21.36 -7.51
CA SER A 505 -14.62 20.25 -8.07
C SER A 505 -14.70 18.96 -7.22
N GLY A 506 -14.03 18.86 -6.07
CA GLY A 506 -14.12 17.67 -5.22
C GLY A 506 -13.14 16.59 -5.65
N ASP A 507 -11.86 16.93 -5.72
CA ASP A 507 -10.73 15.99 -5.93
C ASP A 507 -9.86 15.90 -4.65
N ASP A 508 -8.77 15.14 -4.71
CA ASP A 508 -7.65 15.16 -3.75
C ASP A 508 -8.01 14.80 -2.30
N TYR A 509 -8.86 13.78 -2.15
CA TYR A 509 -9.17 13.18 -0.85
C TYR A 509 -9.59 11.72 -0.97
N PHE A 510 -9.58 11.02 0.17
CA PHE A 510 -10.23 9.72 0.29
C PHE A 510 -11.30 9.77 1.39
N LEU A 511 -12.33 8.95 1.22
CA LEU A 511 -13.32 8.63 2.24
C LEU A 511 -13.16 7.17 2.62
N TYR A 512 -12.95 6.93 3.92
CA TYR A 512 -12.92 5.58 4.46
C TYR A 512 -14.05 5.39 5.46
N ARG A 513 -14.94 4.43 5.21
CA ARG A 513 -16.01 4.06 6.14
C ARG A 513 -15.53 2.95 7.06
N ARG A 514 -15.42 3.26 8.35
CA ARG A 514 -15.12 2.26 9.39
C ARG A 514 -16.27 1.29 9.60
N GLU A 515 -15.97 0.04 9.92
CA GLU A 515 -16.96 -0.98 10.29
C GLU A 515 -17.35 -0.87 11.76
N GLU A 516 -16.42 -0.46 12.64
CA GLU A 516 -16.66 -0.31 14.09
C GLU A 516 -17.89 0.55 14.39
N ASP A 517 -18.05 1.67 13.67
CA ASP A 517 -19.08 2.66 13.94
C ASP A 517 -19.87 3.11 12.71
N ASN A 518 -19.60 2.52 11.53
CA ASN A 518 -20.24 2.85 10.25
C ASN A 518 -20.06 4.30 9.78
N ARG A 519 -19.07 5.03 10.32
CA ARG A 519 -18.81 6.43 9.99
C ARG A 519 -17.63 6.59 9.04
N PHE A 520 -17.76 7.54 8.13
CA PHE A 520 -16.68 7.97 7.26
C PHE A 520 -15.69 8.89 7.98
N VAL A 521 -14.40 8.61 7.80
CA VAL A 521 -13.30 9.56 7.96
C VAL A 521 -12.81 10.06 6.62
N ILE A 522 -12.27 11.27 6.61
CA ILE A 522 -11.65 11.87 5.43
C ILE A 522 -10.12 11.83 5.53
N LEU A 523 -9.44 11.39 4.48
CA LEU A 523 -7.99 11.30 4.42
C LEU A 523 -7.44 12.28 3.37
N PRO A 524 -6.34 13.01 3.67
CA PRO A 524 -5.73 13.94 2.73
C PRO A 524 -5.13 13.22 1.53
N TRP A 525 -5.08 13.91 0.40
CA TRP A 525 -4.28 13.55 -0.76
C TRP A 525 -3.80 14.81 -1.47
N ASP A 526 -2.75 14.68 -2.29
CA ASP A 526 -2.11 15.76 -3.07
C ASP A 526 -1.87 17.06 -2.27
N LEU A 527 -0.70 17.17 -1.62
CA LEU A 527 -0.40 18.27 -0.70
C LEU A 527 0.69 19.22 -1.22
N ASP A 528 0.98 19.23 -2.52
CA ASP A 528 1.98 20.11 -3.11
C ASP A 528 1.54 21.58 -3.22
N GLY A 529 0.23 21.86 -3.25
CA GLY A 529 -0.35 23.21 -3.24
C GLY A 529 -0.47 23.89 -1.87
N THR A 530 0.33 23.47 -0.88
CA THR A 530 0.33 24.00 0.49
C THR A 530 1.35 25.13 0.70
N PHE A 531 1.28 25.83 1.84
CA PHE A 531 2.18 26.94 2.20
C PHE A 531 2.10 28.12 1.21
N GLY A 532 0.90 28.43 0.70
CA GLY A 532 0.71 29.46 -0.31
C GLY A 532 0.23 30.80 0.26
N ASN A 533 -1.09 30.92 0.45
CA ASN A 533 -1.74 32.20 0.70
C ASN A 533 -1.80 32.55 2.21
N ILE A 534 -0.81 33.32 2.66
CA ILE A 534 -0.73 33.83 4.05
C ILE A 534 -2.03 34.51 4.50
N GLY A 535 -2.69 35.27 3.63
CA GLY A 535 -3.85 36.11 3.96
C GLY A 535 -5.21 35.46 3.71
N GLU A 536 -5.27 34.15 3.46
CA GLU A 536 -6.52 33.48 3.18
C GLU A 536 -7.43 33.39 4.43
N LEU A 537 -8.67 33.85 4.33
CA LEU A 537 -9.57 33.87 5.49
C LEU A 537 -9.94 32.45 5.97
N LEU A 538 -10.38 32.33 7.23
CA LEU A 538 -11.13 31.15 7.66
C LEU A 538 -12.44 31.02 6.88
N PHE A 539 -13.04 29.83 6.88
CA PHE A 539 -14.26 29.55 6.09
C PHE A 539 -14.06 29.74 4.58
N ARG A 540 -12.85 29.42 4.11
CA ARG A 540 -12.42 29.47 2.70
C ARG A 540 -13.13 28.45 1.80
N GLN A 541 -13.84 27.50 2.39
CA GLN A 541 -14.44 26.39 1.67
C GLN A 541 -15.50 26.90 0.68
N LYS A 542 -15.57 26.31 -0.52
CA LYS A 542 -16.53 26.76 -1.55
C LYS A 542 -17.53 25.71 -2.00
N LEU A 543 -17.25 24.41 -1.79
CA LEU A 543 -18.23 23.37 -2.09
C LEU A 543 -19.44 23.50 -1.17
N PRO A 544 -20.68 23.53 -1.70
CA PRO A 544 -21.88 23.73 -0.88
C PRO A 544 -22.00 22.75 0.29
N ALA A 545 -21.72 21.46 0.07
CA ALA A 545 -21.74 20.43 1.11
C ALA A 545 -20.78 20.76 2.27
N ILE A 546 -19.56 21.21 1.93
CA ILE A 546 -18.52 21.52 2.92
C ILE A 546 -18.78 22.85 3.62
N VAL A 547 -19.25 23.87 2.89
CA VAL A 547 -19.71 25.14 3.48
C VAL A 547 -20.79 24.86 4.52
N ARG A 548 -21.78 24.04 4.16
CA ARG A 548 -22.86 23.64 5.07
C ARG A 548 -22.34 22.95 6.32
N LEU A 549 -21.39 22.02 6.19
CA LEU A 549 -20.81 21.31 7.32
C LEU A 549 -19.98 22.21 8.24
N VAL A 550 -19.02 22.95 7.66
CA VAL A 550 -18.06 23.76 8.43
C VAL A 550 -18.73 24.96 9.11
N GLN A 551 -19.78 25.52 8.50
CA GLN A 551 -20.53 26.64 9.05
C GLN A 551 -21.77 26.22 9.84
N ASN A 552 -22.01 24.91 10.02
CA ASN A 552 -23.13 24.42 10.81
C ASN A 552 -23.02 24.93 12.26
N PRO A 553 -24.06 25.59 12.81
CA PRO A 553 -24.01 26.17 14.15
C PRO A 553 -23.66 25.18 15.28
N ASP A 554 -24.06 23.92 15.14
CA ASP A 554 -23.81 22.89 16.16
C ASP A 554 -22.37 22.33 16.09
N PHE A 555 -21.74 22.44 14.92
CA PHE A 555 -20.42 21.87 14.66
C PHE A 555 -19.29 22.89 14.55
N VAL A 556 -19.56 24.14 14.19
CA VAL A 556 -18.55 25.18 13.89
C VAL A 556 -17.51 25.35 15.00
N ARG A 557 -17.89 25.13 16.26
CA ARG A 557 -16.96 25.13 17.40
C ARG A 557 -15.82 24.11 17.26
N LEU A 558 -16.08 22.96 16.63
CA LEU A 558 -15.09 21.92 16.39
C LEU A 558 -14.11 22.33 15.28
N TYR A 559 -14.54 23.13 14.30
CA TYR A 559 -13.64 23.73 13.32
C TYR A 559 -12.69 24.72 13.99
N TYR A 560 -13.21 25.62 14.84
CA TYR A 560 -12.36 26.52 15.64
C TYR A 560 -11.42 25.75 16.57
N LEU A 561 -11.91 24.69 17.22
CA LEU A 561 -11.09 23.81 18.05
C LEU A 561 -9.97 23.16 17.23
N GLY A 562 -10.26 22.70 16.01
CA GLY A 562 -9.24 22.16 15.10
C GLY A 562 -8.17 23.19 14.74
N ILE A 563 -8.55 24.45 14.48
CA ILE A 563 -7.61 25.54 14.21
C ILE A 563 -6.72 25.81 15.43
N GLU A 564 -7.32 25.91 16.61
CA GLU A 564 -6.58 26.17 17.85
C GLU A 564 -5.64 25.02 18.19
N GLN A 565 -6.10 23.76 18.11
CA GLN A 565 -5.27 22.59 18.35
C GLN A 565 -4.12 22.47 17.35
N ALA A 566 -4.36 22.78 16.08
CA ALA A 566 -3.31 22.83 15.07
C ALA A 566 -2.27 23.90 15.43
N LEU A 567 -2.71 25.15 15.66
CA LEU A 567 -1.82 26.26 15.99
C LEU A 567 -1.08 26.03 17.31
N ASP A 568 -1.72 25.59 18.37
CA ASP A 568 -1.07 25.44 19.67
C ASP A 568 -0.34 24.10 19.87
N GLY A 569 -0.40 23.22 18.87
CA GLY A 569 0.34 21.96 18.83
C GLY A 569 1.24 21.83 17.59
N PRO A 570 0.85 21.07 16.55
CA PRO A 570 1.71 20.75 15.41
C PRO A 570 2.27 21.97 14.65
N PHE A 571 1.51 23.06 14.58
CA PHE A 571 1.88 24.31 13.91
C PHE A 571 2.42 25.37 14.88
N TYR A 572 2.81 24.96 16.09
CA TYR A 572 3.50 25.85 17.02
C TYR A 572 4.90 26.19 16.47
N PRO A 573 5.37 27.45 16.55
CA PRO A 573 6.63 27.86 15.91
C PRO A 573 7.82 26.94 16.17
N ASP A 574 8.07 26.57 17.44
CA ASP A 574 9.18 25.68 17.79
C ASP A 574 9.03 24.26 17.22
N VAL A 575 7.79 23.78 17.00
CA VAL A 575 7.54 22.46 16.40
C VAL A 575 7.82 22.52 14.91
N VAL A 576 7.30 23.54 14.21
CA VAL A 576 7.55 23.76 12.79
C VAL A 576 9.04 23.98 12.52
N GLU A 577 9.72 24.78 13.34
CA GLU A 577 11.17 25.01 13.23
C GLU A 577 11.96 23.70 13.34
N ARG A 578 11.66 22.86 14.34
CA ARG A 578 12.31 21.55 14.47
C ARG A 578 12.03 20.62 13.29
N LEU A 579 10.81 20.60 12.77
CA LEU A 579 10.44 19.79 11.59
C LEU A 579 11.19 20.26 10.35
N VAL A 580 11.21 21.56 10.09
CA VAL A 580 11.94 22.15 8.96
C VAL A 580 13.45 21.90 9.09
N ASP A 581 14.00 22.06 10.29
CA ASP A 581 15.43 21.87 10.52
C ASP A 581 15.90 20.42 10.36
N ALA A 582 15.01 19.44 10.57
CA ALA A 582 15.29 18.04 10.30
C ALA A 582 15.64 17.77 8.82
N TYR A 583 15.24 18.65 7.91
CA TYR A 583 15.50 18.53 6.48
C TYR A 583 16.63 19.42 5.95
N ARG A 584 17.39 20.09 6.83
CA ARG A 584 18.60 20.83 6.45
C ARG A 584 19.64 19.86 5.87
N GLY A 585 20.17 20.19 4.70
CA GLY A 585 21.08 19.30 3.97
C GLY A 585 20.36 18.29 3.07
N VAL A 586 19.04 18.23 3.11
CA VAL A 586 18.20 17.62 2.08
C VAL A 586 17.75 18.71 1.10
N PHE A 587 16.95 19.67 1.58
CA PHE A 587 16.52 20.83 0.80
C PHE A 587 17.45 22.02 1.00
N THR A 588 17.33 23.04 0.13
CA THR A 588 18.14 24.25 0.27
C THR A 588 17.67 25.08 1.46
N ASN A 589 18.59 25.79 2.10
CA ASN A 589 18.22 26.66 3.22
C ASN A 589 17.22 27.75 2.83
N GLN A 590 17.32 28.26 1.61
CA GLN A 590 16.41 29.28 1.09
C GLN A 590 14.96 28.78 1.01
N GLU A 591 14.74 27.54 0.56
CA GLU A 591 13.40 26.95 0.48
C GLU A 591 12.82 26.75 1.88
N LEU A 592 13.61 26.18 2.79
CA LEU A 592 13.21 25.92 4.17
C LEU A 592 12.91 27.21 4.96
N ASP A 593 13.76 28.23 4.84
CA ASP A 593 13.55 29.54 5.48
C ASP A 593 12.30 30.23 4.91
N GLY A 594 12.00 30.02 3.63
CA GLY A 594 10.78 30.47 2.97
C GLY A 594 9.53 29.87 3.61
N ILE A 595 9.52 28.56 3.86
CA ILE A 595 8.40 27.88 4.55
C ILE A 595 8.23 28.42 5.97
N LEU A 596 9.32 28.58 6.73
CA LEU A 596 9.24 29.13 8.09
C LEU A 596 8.66 30.54 8.14
N PHE A 597 9.05 31.38 7.18
CA PHE A 597 8.48 32.71 7.03
C PHE A 597 6.98 32.66 6.77
N ILE A 598 6.55 31.81 5.82
CA ILE A 598 5.14 31.65 5.45
C ILE A 598 4.32 31.17 6.64
N GLU A 599 4.75 30.10 7.31
CA GLU A 599 4.03 29.53 8.46
C GLU A 599 3.94 30.50 9.64
N THR A 600 5.02 31.23 9.93
CA THR A 600 5.00 32.27 10.96
C THR A 600 4.01 33.39 10.63
N ALA A 601 4.02 33.86 9.39
CA ALA A 601 3.10 34.91 8.94
C ALA A 601 1.64 34.41 8.91
N ARG A 602 1.43 33.18 8.46
CA ARG A 602 0.13 32.51 8.38
C ARG A 602 -0.49 32.32 9.76
N ARG A 603 0.29 31.83 10.73
CA ARG A 603 -0.10 31.76 12.14
C ARG A 603 -0.57 33.12 12.64
N ASN A 604 0.26 34.15 12.50
CA ASN A 604 -0.07 35.50 12.99
C ASN A 604 -1.35 36.05 12.36
N PHE A 605 -1.59 35.75 11.08
CA PHE A 605 -2.83 36.10 10.41
C PHE A 605 -4.04 35.37 11.03
N LEU A 606 -3.94 34.06 11.21
CA LEU A 606 -5.04 33.23 11.73
C LEU A 606 -5.39 33.51 13.19
N LEU A 607 -4.43 33.86 14.05
CA LEU A 607 -4.69 34.22 15.45
C LEU A 607 -5.63 35.44 15.59
N ASN A 608 -5.77 36.24 14.53
CA ASN A 608 -6.69 37.39 14.47
C ASN A 608 -8.03 37.09 13.78
N GLN A 609 -8.27 35.85 13.33
CA GLN A 609 -9.43 35.49 12.49
C GLN A 609 -10.59 34.83 13.25
N TYR A 610 -10.33 34.13 14.37
CA TYR A 610 -11.38 33.44 15.12
C TYR A 610 -11.63 34.09 16.49
N PRO A 611 -12.89 34.14 16.95
CA PRO A 611 -13.24 34.82 18.19
C PRO A 611 -12.63 34.09 19.40
N ARG A 612 -11.70 34.74 20.10
CA ARG A 612 -11.20 34.27 21.41
C ARG A 612 -12.16 34.62 22.55
N ASP A 613 -12.98 35.65 22.31
CA ASP A 613 -14.02 36.12 23.20
C ASP A 613 -15.36 36.13 22.45
N LEU A 614 -16.32 35.34 22.93
CA LEU A 614 -17.72 35.45 22.54
C LEU A 614 -18.42 36.44 23.47
N THR A 615 -19.08 37.46 22.89
CA THR A 615 -19.97 38.36 23.63
C THR A 615 -21.41 38.04 23.22
N VAL A 616 -22.22 37.63 24.19
CA VAL A 616 -23.68 37.51 24.02
C VAL A 616 -24.31 38.78 24.57
N GLU A 617 -25.10 39.49 23.76
CA GLU A 617 -25.92 40.62 24.20
C GLU A 617 -27.40 40.24 24.05
N PHE A 618 -28.22 40.57 25.05
CA PHE A 618 -29.68 40.42 25.03
C PHE A 618 -30.31 41.80 24.84
N PRO A 619 -30.66 42.23 23.61
CA PRO A 619 -30.99 43.63 23.34
C PRO A 619 -32.32 44.08 23.96
N ASP A 620 -33.24 43.16 24.26
CA ASP A 620 -34.63 43.50 24.63
C ASP A 620 -35.17 42.78 25.89
N GLY A 621 -34.30 42.13 26.68
CA GLY A 621 -34.68 41.63 28.01
C GLY A 621 -35.67 40.45 28.06
N GLU A 622 -36.13 39.91 26.94
CA GLU A 622 -36.94 38.69 26.93
C GLU A 622 -36.05 37.46 27.15
N ILE A 623 -35.98 37.04 28.41
CA ILE A 623 -35.46 35.72 28.81
C ILE A 623 -36.70 34.86 29.09
N GLU A 624 -37.01 33.92 28.20
CA GLU A 624 -38.09 32.95 28.44
C GLU A 624 -37.78 32.12 29.69
N SER A 625 -38.70 32.11 30.66
CA SER A 625 -38.55 31.37 31.91
C SER A 625 -39.06 29.95 31.77
N VAL A 626 -38.27 28.96 32.17
CA VAL A 626 -38.74 27.58 32.42
C VAL A 626 -39.11 27.45 33.91
N GLU A 627 -40.31 26.96 34.20
CA GLU A 627 -40.81 26.78 35.57
C GLU A 627 -40.03 25.69 36.33
N SER A 628 -38.95 26.06 37.03
CA SER A 628 -38.42 25.23 38.16
C SER A 628 -37.33 25.86 39.03
N CYS A 629 -36.84 27.09 38.78
CA CYS A 629 -35.76 27.71 39.58
C CYS A 629 -36.15 29.03 40.28
N PRO A 630 -35.50 29.40 41.41
CA PRO A 630 -35.85 30.59 42.19
C PRO A 630 -35.63 31.89 41.41
N ARG A 631 -36.61 32.79 41.44
CA ARG A 631 -36.59 34.09 40.77
C ARG A 631 -35.85 35.15 41.60
N ALA A 632 -35.01 35.96 40.96
CA ALA A 632 -34.60 37.27 41.48
C ALA A 632 -35.48 38.34 40.82
N VAL A 633 -36.17 39.17 41.63
CA VAL A 633 -36.89 40.35 41.13
C VAL A 633 -35.92 41.51 41.13
N LEU A 634 -35.58 41.98 39.94
CA LEU A 634 -34.71 43.14 39.75
C LEU A 634 -35.60 44.37 39.49
N SER A 635 -35.22 45.51 40.04
CA SER A 635 -35.97 46.77 39.92
C SER A 635 -35.67 47.54 38.63
N GLN A 636 -35.15 46.87 37.60
CA GLN A 636 -34.82 47.44 36.29
C GLN A 636 -35.45 46.57 35.19
N ASP A 637 -36.03 47.21 34.17
CA ASP A 637 -36.78 46.56 33.09
C ASP A 637 -35.89 45.79 32.09
N SER A 638 -34.57 45.81 32.27
CA SER A 638 -33.63 44.97 31.54
C SER A 638 -32.38 44.69 32.38
N ILE A 639 -31.86 43.46 32.27
CA ILE A 639 -30.49 43.13 32.68
C ILE A 639 -29.69 42.88 31.40
N ARG A 640 -28.51 43.50 31.30
CA ARG A 640 -27.47 43.05 30.37
C ARG A 640 -26.68 41.95 31.05
N LEU A 641 -26.84 40.71 30.61
CA LEU A 641 -25.88 39.64 30.88
C LEU A 641 -24.78 39.75 29.82
N GLY A 642 -23.57 40.06 30.25
CA GLY A 642 -22.38 40.05 29.41
C GLY A 642 -21.32 39.16 30.05
N GLY A 643 -20.60 38.43 29.22
CA GLY A 643 -19.48 37.59 29.62
C GLY A 643 -18.64 37.26 28.39
N THR A 644 -17.40 36.85 28.61
CA THR A 644 -16.52 36.35 27.55
C THR A 644 -16.38 34.84 27.71
N SER A 645 -16.46 34.11 26.60
CA SER A 645 -16.18 32.68 26.57
C SER A 645 -15.46 32.30 25.27
N HIS A 646 -14.61 31.29 25.32
CA HIS A 646 -13.78 30.89 24.18
C HIS A 646 -14.60 30.11 23.15
N ALA A 647 -14.62 30.54 21.89
CA ALA A 647 -15.51 29.98 20.86
C ALA A 647 -15.31 28.48 20.60
N ALA A 648 -14.08 27.98 20.74
CA ALA A 648 -13.78 26.55 20.55
C ALA A 648 -14.32 25.65 21.68
N TYR A 649 -14.39 26.16 22.92
CA TYR A 649 -14.73 25.36 24.11
C TYR A 649 -16.15 25.60 24.62
N THR A 650 -16.83 26.63 24.12
CA THR A 650 -18.20 26.94 24.51
C THR A 650 -19.17 26.01 23.80
N VAL A 651 -19.77 25.08 24.55
CA VAL A 651 -20.76 24.11 24.01
C VAL A 651 -22.18 24.68 24.05
N ALA A 652 -22.47 25.51 25.06
CA ALA A 652 -23.77 26.10 25.32
C ALA A 652 -23.62 27.27 26.29
N VAL A 653 -24.48 28.29 26.18
CA VAL A 653 -24.60 29.37 27.17
C VAL A 653 -25.96 29.26 27.83
N ARG A 654 -26.00 28.73 29.05
CA ARG A 654 -27.27 28.55 29.77
C ARG A 654 -27.71 29.82 30.48
N VAL A 655 -28.94 30.26 30.22
CA VAL A 655 -29.59 31.34 30.98
C VAL A 655 -30.76 30.76 31.75
N ASN A 656 -30.78 30.92 33.08
CA ASN A 656 -31.81 30.38 33.97
C ASN A 656 -32.02 28.85 33.89
N GLY A 657 -31.02 28.09 33.45
CA GLY A 657 -31.08 26.63 33.35
C GLY A 657 -31.59 26.08 32.02
N ALA A 658 -32.04 26.93 31.10
CA ALA A 658 -32.28 26.58 29.70
C ALA A 658 -30.99 26.73 28.88
N THR A 659 -30.77 25.84 27.91
CA THR A 659 -29.58 25.80 27.03
C THR A 659 -29.73 26.72 25.84
#